data_AF-A0A8T4WR48-F1
#
_entry.id   AF-A0A8T4WR48-F1
#
_cell.length_a   1.000
_cell.length_b   1.000
_cell.length_c   1.000
_cell.angle_alpha   90.00
_cell.angle_beta   90.00
_cell.angle_gamma   90.00
#
_symmetry.space_group_name_H-M   'P 1'
#
loop_
_entity.id
_entity.type
_entity.pdbx_description
1 polymer ?
#
loop_
_entity_poly.entity_id
_entity_poly.type
_entity_poly.pdbx_seq_one_letter_code
_entity_poly.pdbx_strand_id
1 'polypeptide(L)'
;MKKDYNFDGIYAYLLSFHSKSEAIEKINMGTILPKLYLYGKDDRVHSYDIPVNPHSEDPEMILETTDDIDLGSEAWMCIHQPEGLKTHGLLFSQNHSLTRSDQDGIAVKGFVEETINLPGLEADTGSVFAARNHYDAGGMQQYHFEKGFSAQFDCAFITFQQGSWQDVSNESRMYQTLVQAQQNNVDAKDSEYEDEKMFTIKGRVTGVNSVPFGSALAAYSGKNFSYVTAELYQDDILFSSTIVSRIPFFSVSSDIDLSSVKQILMFVRDLVDWKNSSIFQRFQFTEIPPGDYVVKIYKENPFFSTTRKYIGYAVVSVEDEDASIHIPCRETIPISVSISNQKGRNLADVSIHVKVDDEIIATGKTDTMGSATLSAPFYPTHTYHLSIFYKNIPITTKEISPSLMNHLITLKKDFQISLYDISVTIQDDWGLPPFIQLQPELVFTDVSKKEYRISFSKYEDYTYFFQSIPKKTYTLYLYYKGFDQHKTILIDEDKDISLQFPLTYETEIELYNKQGLFLETASVTFSRDDREKTVQLSRQPLKTNLPPGKYQLSIYADETCIAKKPVTIFSDNHHRIVTMKDSMLPYLGYIISISLIGFSVFIVLFRHHYFQGLLLLFAGLILLSALSPWWYFAGENGDITVETRLHLLPTQMISFISSPDTVSGEFYMLPTEAILGIEGLLISLISSFCILFFMQFINKKYLKIRCGLYSGSIALQILFFIGFLFIISQLTVLGVGSSVGSGTIQYTALDTLSS
;
A
#
# COMPACT_ATOMS: atom_id res chain seq x y z
N MET A 1 -9.47 18.00 -19.68
CA MET A 1 -10.63 17.34 -19.07
C MET A 1 -10.49 17.49 -17.56
N LYS A 2 -11.49 18.05 -16.87
CA LYS A 2 -11.59 17.97 -15.40
C LYS A 2 -12.60 16.86 -15.12
N LYS A 3 -12.13 15.65 -14.85
CA LYS A 3 -12.95 14.68 -14.13
C LYS A 3 -12.91 15.14 -12.67
N ASP A 4 -14.08 15.42 -12.10
CA ASP A 4 -14.19 15.80 -10.70
C ASP A 4 -14.04 14.53 -9.86
N TYR A 5 -12.81 14.22 -9.49
CA TYR A 5 -12.58 13.19 -8.49
C TYR A 5 -12.95 13.75 -7.11
N ASN A 6 -13.76 13.02 -6.34
CA ASN A 6 -14.06 13.36 -4.96
C ASN A 6 -12.87 13.02 -4.04
N PHE A 7 -11.74 13.71 -4.22
CA PHE A 7 -10.65 13.70 -3.27
C PHE A 7 -10.76 14.91 -2.34
N ASP A 8 -11.47 14.74 -1.23
CA ASP A 8 -11.55 15.76 -0.19
C ASP A 8 -10.24 15.79 0.61
N GLY A 9 -9.48 16.89 0.47
CA GLY A 9 -8.35 17.19 1.35
C GLY A 9 -7.08 16.39 1.10
N ILE A 10 -6.49 16.50 -0.09
CA ILE A 10 -5.20 15.87 -0.41
C ILE A 10 -4.05 16.60 0.31
N TYR A 11 -3.23 15.84 1.03
CA TYR A 11 -2.00 16.33 1.67
C TYR A 11 -0.79 16.23 0.72
N ALA A 12 -0.62 15.06 0.10
CA ALA A 12 0.44 14.79 -0.87
C ALA A 12 0.02 13.71 -1.87
N TYR A 13 0.72 13.58 -2.99
CA TYR A 13 0.43 12.55 -3.97
C TYR A 13 1.67 12.18 -4.79
N LEU A 14 1.68 10.94 -5.28
CA LEU A 14 2.60 10.41 -6.29
C LEU A 14 1.81 10.22 -7.58
N LEU A 15 2.19 10.97 -8.61
CA LEU A 15 1.60 10.85 -9.94
C LEU A 15 2.64 10.27 -10.89
N SER A 16 2.28 9.13 -11.47
CA SER A 16 3.02 8.49 -12.55
C SER A 16 2.18 8.60 -13.82
N PHE A 17 2.85 8.82 -14.94
CA PHE A 17 2.22 8.83 -16.25
C PHE A 17 3.08 8.03 -17.21
N HIS A 18 2.43 7.39 -18.16
CA HIS A 18 3.06 6.74 -19.28
C HIS A 18 2.43 7.31 -20.56
N SER A 19 3.23 7.69 -21.54
CA SER A 19 2.70 8.13 -22.83
C SER A 19 3.48 7.51 -23.96
N LYS A 20 2.75 7.16 -25.04
CA LYS A 20 3.28 6.55 -26.24
C LYS A 20 2.62 7.17 -27.47
N SER A 21 3.43 7.53 -28.45
CA SER A 21 3.05 8.05 -29.75
C SER A 21 3.93 7.44 -30.82
N GLU A 22 3.31 6.95 -31.88
CA GLU A 22 4.03 6.43 -33.05
C GLU A 22 4.60 7.56 -33.91
N ALA A 23 3.98 8.74 -33.89
CA ALA A 23 4.38 9.89 -34.69
C ALA A 23 5.41 10.79 -34.00
N ILE A 24 5.35 10.92 -32.66
CA ILE A 24 6.14 11.89 -31.90
C ILE A 24 6.96 11.15 -30.84
N GLU A 25 8.17 10.73 -31.21
CA GLU A 25 9.09 10.03 -30.30
C GLU A 25 9.36 10.79 -29.00
N LYS A 26 9.35 12.13 -29.04
CA LYS A 26 9.62 12.99 -27.86
C LYS A 26 8.55 12.92 -26.77
N ILE A 27 7.35 12.44 -27.06
CA ILE A 27 6.30 12.24 -26.05
C ILE A 27 6.26 10.79 -25.55
N ASN A 28 7.13 9.92 -26.05
CA ASN A 28 7.30 8.55 -25.56
C ASN A 28 8.14 8.59 -24.29
N MET A 29 7.46 8.77 -23.15
CA MET A 29 8.12 8.98 -21.87
C MET A 29 7.25 8.54 -20.71
N GLY A 30 7.88 8.42 -19.54
CA GLY A 30 7.21 8.07 -18.31
C GLY A 30 6.93 6.56 -18.20
N THR A 31 6.64 6.14 -16.98
CA THR A 31 6.39 4.74 -16.61
C THR A 31 5.48 4.75 -15.40
N ILE A 32 4.40 3.96 -15.44
CA ILE A 32 3.62 3.63 -14.24
C ILE A 32 4.37 2.52 -13.50
N LEU A 33 4.65 2.72 -12.20
CA LEU A 33 5.34 1.71 -11.41
C LEU A 33 4.31 0.68 -10.90
N PRO A 34 4.58 -0.63 -11.02
CA PRO A 34 3.55 -1.67 -10.92
C PRO A 34 3.13 -2.04 -9.49
N LYS A 35 3.77 -1.51 -8.45
CA LYS A 35 3.47 -1.88 -7.05
C LYS A 35 3.35 -0.64 -6.18
N LEU A 36 2.33 -0.62 -5.32
CA LEU A 36 2.19 0.28 -4.18
C LEU A 36 2.56 -0.47 -2.90
N TYR A 37 3.42 0.11 -2.06
CA TYR A 37 3.65 -0.33 -0.69
C TYR A 37 3.34 0.80 0.27
N LEU A 38 2.76 0.51 1.43
CA LEU A 38 2.51 1.50 2.47
C LEU A 38 2.58 0.86 3.86
N TYR A 39 2.94 1.67 4.85
CA TYR A 39 2.87 1.27 6.25
C TYR A 39 1.51 1.64 6.84
N GLY A 40 0.65 0.65 7.07
CA GLY A 40 -0.74 0.82 7.48
C GLY A 40 -0.93 1.03 8.98
N LYS A 41 -2.11 1.48 9.41
CA LYS A 41 -2.50 1.70 10.82
C LYS A 41 -2.41 0.48 11.73
N ASP A 42 -2.32 -0.71 11.15
CA ASP A 42 -2.06 -1.98 11.84
C ASP A 42 -0.55 -2.24 12.06
N ASP A 43 0.29 -1.24 11.82
CA ASP A 43 1.75 -1.26 11.94
C ASP A 43 2.42 -2.30 11.01
N ARG A 44 1.88 -2.46 9.80
CA ARG A 44 2.37 -3.40 8.77
C ARG A 44 2.58 -2.78 7.41
N VAL A 45 3.39 -3.45 6.58
CA VAL A 45 3.57 -3.09 5.17
C VAL A 45 2.55 -3.82 4.29
N HIS A 46 1.59 -3.07 3.76
CA HIS A 46 0.64 -3.54 2.76
C HIS A 46 1.22 -3.39 1.36
N SER A 47 0.81 -4.26 0.43
CA SER A 47 1.22 -4.20 -0.96
C SER A 47 0.04 -4.34 -1.91
N TYR A 48 -0.04 -3.49 -2.92
CA TYR A 48 -1.09 -3.51 -3.93
C TYR A 48 -0.49 -3.46 -5.34
N ASP A 49 -1.12 -4.17 -6.26
CA ASP A 49 -0.77 -4.13 -7.69
C ASP A 49 -1.36 -2.87 -8.34
N ILE A 50 -0.53 -2.22 -9.15
CA ILE A 50 -0.90 -1.08 -9.99
C ILE A 50 -0.88 -1.56 -11.44
N PRO A 51 -2.02 -1.58 -12.16
CA PRO A 51 -2.02 -1.85 -13.59
C PRO A 51 -1.19 -0.80 -14.34
N VAL A 52 -0.28 -1.27 -15.19
CA VAL A 52 0.61 -0.37 -15.94
C VAL A 52 0.00 0.12 -17.25
N ASN A 53 -1.01 -0.58 -17.77
CA ASN A 53 -1.77 -0.26 -18.98
C ASN A 53 -3.28 -0.36 -18.66
N PRO A 54 -3.89 0.65 -18.01
CA PRO A 54 -5.33 0.68 -17.80
C PRO A 54 -6.08 0.78 -19.14
N HIS A 55 -7.30 0.22 -19.21
CA HIS A 55 -8.11 0.22 -20.45
C HIS A 55 -9.50 0.82 -20.26
N SER A 56 -9.76 1.39 -19.09
CA SER A 56 -11.02 2.04 -18.76
C SER A 56 -10.91 3.56 -18.91
N GLU A 57 -11.97 4.14 -19.49
CA GLU A 57 -12.22 5.58 -19.43
C GLU A 57 -12.47 6.00 -17.98
N ASP A 58 -13.25 5.24 -17.23
CA ASP A 58 -13.52 5.55 -15.84
C ASP A 58 -12.34 5.14 -14.95
N PRO A 59 -11.99 5.93 -13.92
CA PRO A 59 -10.87 5.61 -13.04
C PRO A 59 -11.04 4.24 -12.39
N GLU A 60 -10.09 3.34 -12.62
CA GLU A 60 -10.05 2.04 -11.96
C GLU A 60 -9.39 2.24 -10.59
N MET A 61 -10.19 2.13 -9.52
CA MET A 61 -9.73 2.39 -8.17
C MET A 61 -8.84 1.25 -7.67
N ILE A 62 -7.58 1.58 -7.36
CA ILE A 62 -6.66 0.67 -6.67
C ILE A 62 -7.00 0.63 -5.18
N LEU A 63 -7.22 1.80 -4.57
CA LEU A 63 -7.62 1.96 -3.18
C LEU A 63 -8.71 3.02 -3.08
N GLU A 64 -9.85 2.62 -2.54
CA GLU A 64 -11.01 3.47 -2.33
C GLU A 64 -11.09 4.01 -0.90
N THR A 65 -11.99 4.96 -0.69
CA THR A 65 -12.23 5.49 0.67
C THR A 65 -12.81 4.41 1.59
N THR A 66 -13.67 3.56 1.04
CA THR A 66 -14.35 2.46 1.73
C THR A 66 -13.39 1.36 2.19
N ASP A 67 -12.20 1.27 1.60
CA ASP A 67 -11.17 0.29 1.97
C ASP A 67 -10.53 0.59 3.35
N ASP A 68 -10.71 1.81 3.88
CA ASP A 68 -10.24 2.23 5.21
C ASP A 68 -8.72 2.01 5.43
N ILE A 69 -7.93 2.40 4.43
CA ILE A 69 -6.47 2.28 4.44
C ILE A 69 -5.84 3.60 4.90
N ASP A 70 -5.37 3.63 6.14
CA ASP A 70 -4.64 4.75 6.72
C ASP A 70 -3.17 4.41 7.00
N LEU A 71 -2.31 5.42 6.99
CA LEU A 71 -0.91 5.26 7.37
C LEU A 71 -0.73 5.06 8.89
N GLY A 72 0.12 4.10 9.25
CA GLY A 72 0.49 3.78 10.62
C GLY A 72 1.63 4.63 11.17
N SER A 73 2.22 4.16 12.27
CA SER A 73 3.20 4.92 13.05
C SER A 73 4.44 5.38 12.26
N GLU A 74 4.98 4.54 11.36
CA GLU A 74 6.10 4.95 10.48
C GLU A 74 5.68 5.88 9.32
N ALA A 75 4.38 6.07 9.11
CA ALA A 75 3.77 7.08 8.23
C ALA A 75 4.40 7.24 6.82
N TRP A 76 4.56 6.14 6.07
CA TRP A 76 5.13 6.19 4.71
C TRP A 76 4.34 5.39 3.68
N MET A 77 4.45 5.80 2.41
CA MET A 77 3.99 5.05 1.24
C MET A 77 4.95 5.21 0.06
N CYS A 78 5.03 4.22 -0.82
CA CYS A 78 5.85 4.29 -2.02
C CYS A 78 5.28 3.50 -3.19
N ILE A 79 5.59 3.96 -4.40
CA ILE A 79 5.42 3.18 -5.63
C ILE A 79 6.77 2.60 -6.06
N HIS A 80 6.77 1.35 -6.49
CA HIS A 80 7.97 0.54 -6.67
C HIS A 80 7.92 -0.29 -7.96
N GLN A 81 9.07 -0.39 -8.62
CA GLN A 81 9.33 -1.32 -9.71
C GLN A 81 10.26 -2.45 -9.23
N PRO A 82 9.75 -3.69 -9.11
CA PRO A 82 10.57 -4.84 -8.68
C PRO A 82 11.76 -5.09 -9.61
N GLU A 83 11.53 -4.94 -10.91
CA GLU A 83 12.55 -5.07 -11.93
C GLU A 83 13.33 -3.76 -12.07
N GLY A 84 14.66 -3.79 -11.87
CA GLY A 84 15.50 -2.59 -11.97
C GLY A 84 15.52 -1.70 -10.73
N LEU A 85 14.68 -1.96 -9.72
CA LEU A 85 14.65 -1.37 -8.37
C LEU A 85 14.52 0.17 -8.33
N LYS A 86 13.61 0.74 -9.11
CA LYS A 86 13.23 2.15 -8.99
C LYS A 86 12.08 2.31 -7.99
N THR A 87 12.22 3.24 -7.05
CA THR A 87 11.23 3.48 -5.99
C THR A 87 11.03 4.97 -5.75
N HIS A 88 9.77 5.42 -5.67
CA HIS A 88 9.38 6.77 -5.28
C HIS A 88 8.55 6.70 -4.01
N GLY A 89 8.98 7.41 -2.96
CA GLY A 89 8.35 7.36 -1.64
C GLY A 89 7.94 8.73 -1.12
N LEU A 90 6.90 8.73 -0.29
CA LEU A 90 6.49 9.85 0.55
C LEU A 90 6.63 9.43 2.02
N LEU A 91 7.33 10.25 2.80
CA LEU A 91 7.55 10.07 4.22
C LEU A 91 6.87 11.20 4.98
N PHE A 92 6.04 10.88 5.97
CA PHE A 92 5.43 11.86 6.84
C PHE A 92 6.12 11.86 8.20
N SER A 93 6.30 13.04 8.78
CA SER A 93 6.92 13.18 10.11
C SER A 93 6.08 12.56 11.22
N GLN A 94 4.76 12.52 11.03
CA GLN A 94 3.77 11.95 11.93
C GLN A 94 2.51 11.59 11.13
N ASN A 95 1.72 10.65 11.65
CA ASN A 95 0.42 10.27 11.11
C ASN A 95 -0.77 10.79 11.95
N HIS A 96 -0.50 11.43 13.09
CA HIS A 96 -1.48 11.96 14.03
C HIS A 96 -1.09 13.39 14.46
N SER A 97 -1.97 14.05 15.20
CA SER A 97 -2.00 15.48 15.48
C SER A 97 -1.89 16.37 14.23
N LEU A 98 -2.38 15.90 13.08
CA LEU A 98 -2.36 16.67 11.82
C LEU A 98 -3.44 17.74 11.82
N THR A 99 -4.57 17.39 12.42
CA THR A 99 -5.79 18.20 12.50
C THR A 99 -6.26 18.30 13.94
N ARG A 100 -7.14 19.27 14.24
CA ARG A 100 -7.80 19.41 15.55
C ARG A 100 -9.12 18.64 15.64
N SER A 101 -9.39 17.77 14.67
CA SER A 101 -10.64 17.03 14.55
C SER A 101 -10.50 15.60 15.04
N ASP A 102 -11.62 14.98 15.40
CA ASP A 102 -11.67 13.57 15.80
C ASP A 102 -11.29 12.60 14.67
N GLN A 103 -11.28 13.06 13.41
CA GLN A 103 -10.86 12.28 12.22
C GLN A 103 -9.47 12.68 11.76
N ASP A 104 -8.52 12.47 12.66
CA ASP A 104 -7.12 12.73 12.43
C ASP A 104 -6.42 11.48 11.87
N GLY A 105 -5.58 11.66 10.85
CA GLY A 105 -4.99 10.55 10.11
C GLY A 105 -4.69 10.87 8.65
N ILE A 106 -3.97 9.95 7.99
CA ILE A 106 -3.61 10.04 6.57
C ILE A 106 -4.18 8.81 5.86
N ALA A 107 -5.27 9.00 5.12
CA ALA A 107 -5.87 7.98 4.29
C ALA A 107 -5.14 7.87 2.95
N VAL A 108 -4.91 6.66 2.47
CA VAL A 108 -4.28 6.39 1.17
C VAL A 108 -5.34 5.98 0.15
N LYS A 109 -5.35 6.67 -0.99
CA LYS A 109 -6.23 6.38 -2.13
C LYS A 109 -5.39 6.22 -3.37
N GLY A 110 -5.85 5.43 -4.33
CA GLY A 110 -5.13 5.28 -5.59
C GLY A 110 -6.04 4.84 -6.72
N PHE A 111 -5.71 5.26 -7.94
CA PHE A 111 -6.41 4.85 -9.15
C PHE A 111 -5.47 4.87 -10.35
N VAL A 112 -5.88 4.13 -11.39
CA VAL A 112 -5.29 4.21 -12.72
C VAL A 112 -6.38 4.57 -13.72
N GLU A 113 -6.02 5.26 -14.79
CA GLU A 113 -6.93 5.56 -15.89
C GLU A 113 -6.18 5.72 -17.22
N GLU A 114 -6.86 5.38 -18.30
CA GLU A 114 -6.44 5.74 -19.65
C GLU A 114 -6.92 7.18 -19.92
N THR A 115 -5.99 8.14 -19.95
CA THR A 115 -6.29 9.57 -20.08
C THR A 115 -6.47 10.00 -21.54
N ILE A 116 -5.69 9.40 -22.44
CA ILE A 116 -5.77 9.65 -23.88
C ILE A 116 -5.74 8.31 -24.59
N ASN A 117 -6.80 8.03 -25.36
CA ASN A 117 -6.86 6.88 -26.26
C ASN A 117 -7.20 7.36 -27.67
N LEU A 118 -6.18 7.51 -28.51
CA LEU A 118 -6.30 7.88 -29.92
C LEU A 118 -5.46 6.91 -30.78
N PRO A 119 -5.77 6.74 -32.08
CA PRO A 119 -5.01 5.84 -32.93
C PRO A 119 -3.52 6.20 -32.96
N GLY A 120 -2.66 5.33 -32.42
CA GLY A 120 -1.21 5.55 -32.34
C GLY A 120 -0.77 6.61 -31.32
N LEU A 121 -1.67 7.05 -30.42
CA LEU A 121 -1.36 7.93 -29.28
C LEU A 121 -2.12 7.47 -28.04
N GLU A 122 -1.38 7.04 -27.03
CA GLU A 122 -1.86 6.54 -25.75
C GLU A 122 -1.22 7.35 -24.61
N ALA A 123 -2.00 7.65 -23.58
CA ALA A 123 -1.46 8.21 -22.35
C ALA A 123 -2.25 7.70 -21.15
N ASP A 124 -1.52 7.10 -20.21
CA ASP A 124 -2.03 6.50 -19.00
C ASP A 124 -1.54 7.25 -17.79
N THR A 125 -2.38 7.30 -16.77
CA THR A 125 -2.04 7.92 -15.49
C THR A 125 -2.27 6.92 -14.37
N GLY A 126 -1.28 6.77 -13.49
CA GLY A 126 -1.40 6.06 -12.22
C GLY A 126 -1.12 7.03 -11.08
N SER A 127 -2.08 7.19 -10.18
CA SER A 127 -2.00 8.17 -9.09
C SER A 127 -2.25 7.53 -7.74
N VAL A 128 -1.44 7.91 -6.75
CA VAL A 128 -1.61 7.52 -5.34
C VAL A 128 -1.58 8.78 -4.49
N PHE A 129 -2.60 8.95 -3.64
CA PHE A 129 -2.83 10.13 -2.82
C PHE A 129 -2.76 9.77 -1.35
N ALA A 130 -2.12 10.64 -0.58
CA ALA A 130 -2.25 10.75 0.86
C ALA A 130 -3.22 11.91 1.13
N ALA A 131 -4.37 11.59 1.71
CA ALA A 131 -5.47 12.52 1.91
C ALA A 131 -5.93 12.49 3.37
N ARG A 132 -6.78 13.46 3.72
CA ARG A 132 -7.51 13.48 4.99
C ARG A 132 -8.27 12.17 5.18
N ASN A 133 -8.17 11.59 6.36
CA ASN A 133 -9.13 10.57 6.78
C ASN A 133 -10.51 11.23 6.99
N HIS A 134 -11.49 10.75 6.23
CA HIS A 134 -12.88 11.20 6.32
C HIS A 134 -13.88 10.03 6.35
N TYR A 135 -13.38 8.82 6.61
CA TYR A 135 -14.15 7.59 6.70
C TYR A 135 -13.37 6.57 7.55
N ASP A 136 -14.03 6.06 8.59
CA ASP A 136 -13.57 4.89 9.33
C ASP A 136 -14.59 3.76 9.11
N ALA A 137 -14.14 2.51 9.10
CA ALA A 137 -15.00 1.36 8.83
C ALA A 137 -16.28 1.35 9.71
N GLY A 138 -17.45 1.32 9.07
CA GLY A 138 -18.76 1.33 9.74
C GLY A 138 -19.32 2.73 10.07
N GLY A 139 -18.56 3.79 9.79
CA GLY A 139 -18.99 5.18 9.91
C GLY A 139 -19.69 5.73 8.66
N MET A 140 -20.11 7.00 8.70
CA MET A 140 -20.56 7.74 7.51
C MET A 140 -19.43 8.62 6.98
N GLN A 141 -19.26 8.64 5.66
CA GLN A 141 -18.26 9.48 5.00
C GLN A 141 -18.56 10.97 5.21
N GLN A 142 -17.55 11.75 5.61
CA GLN A 142 -17.68 13.19 5.83
C GLN A 142 -17.17 13.99 4.63
N TYR A 143 -18.08 14.64 3.91
CA TYR A 143 -17.75 15.47 2.74
C TYR A 143 -17.57 16.96 3.05
N HIS A 144 -17.66 17.37 4.33
CA HIS A 144 -17.65 18.78 4.71
C HIS A 144 -16.39 19.11 5.53
N PHE A 145 -15.75 20.22 5.18
CA PHE A 145 -14.71 20.82 6.03
C PHE A 145 -15.36 21.67 7.10
N GLU A 146 -14.95 21.47 8.35
CA GLU A 146 -15.33 22.38 9.42
C GLU A 146 -14.72 23.77 9.18
N LYS A 147 -15.47 24.81 9.54
CA LYS A 147 -15.00 26.19 9.38
C LYS A 147 -13.78 26.40 10.26
N GLY A 148 -12.64 26.74 9.64
CA GLY A 148 -11.36 26.91 10.35
C GLY A 148 -10.48 25.66 10.33
N PHE A 149 -10.80 24.65 9.50
CA PHE A 149 -9.92 23.51 9.26
C PHE A 149 -8.51 23.96 8.86
N SER A 150 -7.52 23.46 9.58
CA SER A 150 -6.09 23.64 9.31
C SER A 150 -5.40 22.30 9.53
N ALA A 151 -4.60 21.87 8.56
CA ALA A 151 -3.72 20.72 8.69
C ALA A 151 -2.26 21.19 8.65
N GLN A 152 -1.43 20.70 9.56
CA GLN A 152 0.00 20.96 9.58
C GLN A 152 0.76 19.64 9.61
N PHE A 153 1.65 19.46 8.64
CA PHE A 153 2.42 18.23 8.47
C PHE A 153 3.70 18.52 7.71
N ASP A 154 4.75 17.74 8.00
CA ASP A 154 5.98 17.75 7.22
C ASP A 154 6.05 16.47 6.39
N CYS A 155 6.19 16.62 5.08
CA CYS A 155 6.28 15.50 4.14
C CYS A 155 7.56 15.62 3.31
N ALA A 156 8.30 14.52 3.20
CA ALA A 156 9.48 14.41 2.35
C ALA A 156 9.21 13.48 1.17
N PHE A 157 9.64 13.90 -0.01
CA PHE A 157 9.68 13.05 -1.20
C PHE A 157 11.07 12.45 -1.36
N ILE A 158 11.14 11.15 -1.56
CA ILE A 158 12.39 10.43 -1.79
C ILE A 158 12.32 9.59 -3.07
N THR A 159 13.47 9.40 -3.69
CA THR A 159 13.60 8.52 -4.87
C THR A 159 14.87 7.70 -4.75
N PHE A 160 14.71 6.39 -4.86
CA PHE A 160 15.81 5.46 -5.05
C PHE A 160 15.85 5.01 -6.50
N GLN A 161 17.00 5.20 -7.15
CA GLN A 161 17.23 4.64 -8.50
C GLN A 161 17.47 3.13 -8.45
N GLN A 162 18.02 2.65 -7.33
CA GLN A 162 18.27 1.25 -7.01
C GLN A 162 17.99 1.06 -5.52
N GLY A 163 16.75 0.75 -5.18
CA GLY A 163 16.31 0.50 -3.81
C GLY A 163 14.87 -0.02 -3.78
N SER A 164 14.49 -0.65 -2.68
CA SER A 164 13.17 -1.24 -2.49
C SER A 164 12.36 -0.50 -1.43
N TRP A 165 11.15 -0.98 -1.15
CA TRP A 165 10.32 -0.41 -0.08
C TRP A 165 10.98 -0.50 1.30
N GLN A 166 11.88 -1.46 1.52
CA GLN A 166 12.65 -1.55 2.78
C GLN A 166 13.55 -0.33 2.99
N ASP A 167 14.13 0.22 1.91
CA ASP A 167 14.94 1.43 1.99
C ASP A 167 14.09 2.65 2.35
N VAL A 168 12.85 2.70 1.84
CA VAL A 168 11.85 3.72 2.22
C VAL A 168 11.49 3.61 3.70
N SER A 169 11.22 2.41 4.23
CA SER A 169 10.93 2.21 5.66
C SER A 169 12.12 2.59 6.55
N ASN A 170 13.34 2.24 6.15
CA ASN A 170 14.55 2.65 6.88
C ASN A 170 14.70 4.18 6.91
N GLU A 171 14.52 4.83 5.76
CA GLU A 171 14.59 6.29 5.65
C GLU A 171 13.48 6.97 6.45
N SER A 172 12.27 6.41 6.47
CA SER A 172 11.16 6.95 7.27
C SER A 172 11.49 7.03 8.75
N ARG A 173 12.03 5.95 9.31
CA ARG A 173 12.42 5.90 10.73
C ARG A 173 13.50 6.93 11.07
N MET A 174 14.46 7.13 10.17
CA MET A 174 15.49 8.17 10.33
C MET A 174 14.89 9.57 10.21
N TYR A 175 14.04 9.81 9.21
CA TYR A 175 13.39 11.08 8.94
C TYR A 175 12.54 11.53 10.14
N GLN A 176 11.67 10.67 10.67
CA GLN A 176 10.83 10.99 11.82
C GLN A 176 11.67 11.35 13.05
N THR A 177 12.72 10.57 13.34
CA THR A 177 13.64 10.84 14.45
C THR A 177 14.34 12.20 14.30
N LEU A 178 14.79 12.54 13.08
CA LEU A 178 15.47 13.79 12.81
C LEU A 178 14.55 15.01 12.90
N VAL A 179 13.31 14.91 12.39
CA VAL A 179 12.32 16.00 12.47
C VAL A 179 11.97 16.28 13.93
N GLN A 180 11.72 15.23 14.73
CA GLN A 180 11.47 15.39 16.18
C GLN A 180 12.67 16.02 16.90
N ALA A 181 13.90 15.58 16.59
CA ALA A 181 15.11 16.17 17.17
C ALA A 181 15.31 17.65 16.77
N GLN A 182 14.89 18.05 15.57
CA GLN A 182 14.92 19.44 15.13
C GLN A 182 13.86 20.29 15.83
N GLN A 183 12.63 19.79 15.93
CA GLN A 183 11.54 20.47 16.65
C GLN A 183 11.89 20.65 18.13
N ASN A 184 12.40 19.61 18.80
CA ASN A 184 12.86 19.69 20.18
C ASN A 184 14.00 20.70 20.38
N ASN A 185 14.87 20.91 19.39
CA ASN A 185 15.94 21.91 19.45
C ASN A 185 15.47 23.35 19.17
N VAL A 186 14.35 23.51 18.45
CA VAL A 186 13.74 24.81 18.16
C VAL A 186 12.82 25.23 19.33
N ASP A 187 12.04 24.29 19.88
CA ASP A 187 11.17 24.52 21.03
C ASP A 187 11.93 24.58 22.36
N ALA A 188 13.14 24.02 22.46
CA ALA A 188 14.03 24.24 23.60
C ALA A 188 14.47 25.71 23.79
N LYS A 189 14.07 26.61 22.89
CA LYS A 189 14.21 28.06 23.09
C LYS A 189 12.95 28.78 23.56
N ASP A 190 11.76 28.16 23.54
CA ASP A 190 10.50 28.84 23.87
C ASP A 190 9.40 27.98 24.54
N SER A 191 9.69 26.77 25.05
CA SER A 191 8.76 26.05 25.94
C SER A 191 9.12 26.21 27.42
N GLU A 192 8.27 26.91 28.17
CA GLU A 192 8.09 26.65 29.61
C GLU A 192 7.60 25.20 29.72
N TYR A 193 8.50 24.28 30.05
CA TYR A 193 8.12 22.92 30.43
C TYR A 193 7.19 23.00 31.64
N GLU A 194 6.03 22.35 31.56
CA GLU A 194 5.40 21.83 32.77
C GLU A 194 6.44 20.95 33.46
N ASP A 195 6.85 21.34 34.67
CA ASP A 195 7.75 20.56 35.52
C ASP A 195 7.15 19.17 35.76
N GLU A 196 7.48 18.20 34.90
CA GLU A 196 7.36 16.80 35.28
C GLU A 196 8.19 16.63 36.56
N LYS A 197 7.53 16.21 37.64
CA LYS A 197 8.19 16.03 38.92
C LYS A 197 9.28 14.98 38.78
N MET A 198 10.52 15.44 38.81
CA MET A 198 11.70 14.60 38.79
C MET A 198 12.07 14.18 40.22
N PHE A 199 12.41 12.91 40.38
CA PHE A 199 12.73 12.30 41.67
C PHE A 199 14.18 11.81 41.73
N THR A 200 14.64 11.54 42.96
CA THR A 200 15.96 10.97 43.22
C THR A 200 15.83 9.58 43.86
N ILE A 201 16.48 8.58 43.27
CA ILE A 201 16.64 7.26 43.89
C ILE A 201 17.98 7.22 44.62
N LYS A 202 17.95 7.08 45.94
CA LYS A 202 19.14 6.94 46.80
C LYS A 202 19.28 5.49 47.27
N GLY A 203 20.43 4.89 47.02
CA GLY A 203 20.66 3.49 47.34
C GLY A 203 21.83 3.25 48.27
N ARG A 204 21.68 2.26 49.17
CA ARG A 204 22.76 1.75 50.02
C ARG A 204 23.00 0.26 49.78
N VAL A 205 24.27 -0.09 49.56
CA VAL A 205 24.73 -1.46 49.30
C VAL A 205 25.49 -2.03 50.51
N THR A 206 25.21 -3.28 50.87
CA THR A 206 25.92 -4.05 51.93
C THR A 206 26.37 -5.42 51.43
N GLY A 207 27.27 -6.10 52.15
CA GLY A 207 27.66 -7.48 51.81
C GLY A 207 28.68 -7.61 50.66
N VAL A 208 29.22 -6.50 50.16
CA VAL A 208 30.26 -6.50 49.12
C VAL A 208 31.51 -5.74 49.56
N ASN A 209 32.67 -6.32 49.28
CA ASN A 209 33.97 -5.68 49.44
C ASN A 209 34.47 -5.17 48.09
N SER A 210 34.88 -3.89 48.04
CA SER A 210 35.59 -3.28 46.92
C SER A 210 36.73 -2.38 47.41
N VAL A 211 37.67 -2.09 46.52
CA VAL A 211 38.83 -1.25 46.84
C VAL A 211 38.35 0.21 46.88
N PRO A 212 38.70 1.00 47.92
CA PRO A 212 38.47 2.44 47.90
C PRO A 212 39.10 3.06 46.64
N PHE A 213 38.37 3.90 45.92
CA PHE A 213 38.80 4.45 44.62
C PHE A 213 39.07 3.40 43.54
N GLY A 214 38.51 2.19 43.65
CA GLY A 214 38.81 1.07 42.75
C GLY A 214 38.56 1.38 41.27
N SER A 215 37.52 2.16 40.93
CA SER A 215 37.24 2.59 39.56
C SER A 215 38.34 3.52 39.02
N ALA A 216 38.70 4.55 39.77
CA ALA A 216 39.75 5.50 39.41
C ALA A 216 41.14 4.83 39.35
N LEU A 217 41.45 3.94 40.30
CA LEU A 217 42.70 3.17 40.32
C LEU A 217 42.77 2.18 39.16
N ALA A 218 41.66 1.52 38.81
CA ALA A 218 41.60 0.63 37.65
C ALA A 218 41.82 1.41 36.35
N ALA A 219 41.14 2.53 36.18
CA ALA A 219 41.28 3.40 35.01
C ALA A 219 42.70 3.98 34.87
N TYR A 220 43.30 4.45 35.96
CA TYR A 220 44.63 5.07 35.95
C TYR A 220 45.78 4.07 35.76
N SER A 221 45.71 2.93 36.45
CA SER A 221 46.84 1.98 36.48
C SER A 221 46.75 0.89 35.40
N GLY A 222 45.60 0.73 34.76
CA GLY A 222 45.30 -0.40 33.88
C GLY A 222 45.28 -1.76 34.60
N LYS A 223 45.32 -1.78 35.94
CA LYS A 223 45.29 -3.00 36.76
C LYS A 223 43.87 -3.30 37.23
N ASN A 224 43.55 -4.59 37.42
CA ASN A 224 42.24 -5.08 37.86
C ASN A 224 41.96 -4.76 39.35
N PHE A 225 41.68 -3.51 39.67
CA PHE A 225 41.14 -3.12 40.97
C PHE A 225 39.62 -3.34 40.98
N SER A 226 39.11 -4.01 42.02
CA SER A 226 37.68 -4.29 42.15
C SER A 226 36.89 -3.07 42.62
N TYR A 227 35.80 -2.75 41.92
CA TYR A 227 34.85 -1.69 42.27
C TYR A 227 33.41 -2.15 42.02
N VAL A 228 32.42 -1.33 42.39
CA VAL A 228 31.00 -1.67 42.30
C VAL A 228 30.28 -0.57 41.52
N THR A 229 29.37 -0.98 40.65
CA THR A 229 28.53 -0.11 39.81
C THR A 229 27.06 -0.41 40.07
N ALA A 230 26.21 0.59 39.87
CA ALA A 230 24.77 0.47 39.90
C ALA A 230 24.23 0.92 38.55
N GLU A 231 23.33 0.13 37.99
CA GLU A 231 22.64 0.41 36.73
C GLU A 231 21.14 0.45 37.00
N LEU A 232 20.46 1.46 36.46
CA LEU A 232 19.03 1.67 36.55
C LEU A 232 18.40 1.24 35.23
N TYR A 233 17.40 0.37 35.29
CA TYR A 233 16.70 -0.17 34.14
C TYR A 233 15.21 0.16 34.22
N GLN A 234 14.60 0.47 33.08
CA GLN A 234 13.16 0.58 32.88
C GLN A 234 12.81 -0.32 31.69
N ASP A 235 11.85 -1.25 31.84
CA ASP A 235 11.48 -2.22 30.80
C ASP A 235 12.67 -3.00 30.18
N ASP A 236 13.67 -3.35 31.01
CA ASP A 236 14.95 -3.99 30.62
C ASP A 236 15.87 -3.13 29.71
N ILE A 237 15.55 -1.85 29.52
CA ILE A 237 16.40 -0.85 28.84
C ILE A 237 17.21 -0.10 29.90
N LEU A 238 18.52 0.07 29.65
CA LEU A 238 19.39 0.82 30.54
C LEU A 238 19.02 2.31 30.50
N PHE A 239 18.53 2.84 31.62
CA PHE A 239 18.18 4.25 31.78
C PHE A 239 19.40 5.08 32.22
N SER A 240 20.12 4.62 33.24
CA SER A 240 21.29 5.32 33.79
C SER A 240 22.26 4.37 34.48
N SER A 241 23.51 4.79 34.64
CA SER A 241 24.54 4.03 35.36
C SER A 241 25.40 4.94 36.23
N THR A 242 25.84 4.43 37.38
CA THR A 242 26.65 5.17 38.33
C THR A 242 27.60 4.27 39.12
N ILE A 243 28.58 4.86 39.79
CA ILE A 243 29.56 4.15 40.61
C ILE A 243 29.08 4.10 42.05
N VAL A 244 29.11 2.91 42.64
CA VAL A 244 28.80 2.74 44.06
C VAL A 244 30.08 2.93 44.88
N SER A 245 30.09 3.94 45.75
CA SER A 245 31.28 4.31 46.51
C SER A 245 30.97 4.61 47.98
N ARG A 246 31.99 4.51 48.82
CA ARG A 246 31.92 4.97 50.23
C ARG A 246 32.16 6.48 50.35
N ILE A 247 32.73 7.08 49.30
CA ILE A 247 33.13 8.47 49.27
C ILE A 247 32.66 9.04 47.93
N PRO A 248 31.63 9.91 47.92
CA PRO A 248 31.09 10.45 46.69
C PRO A 248 32.11 11.33 45.96
N PHE A 249 32.01 11.35 44.63
CA PHE A 249 32.86 12.13 43.75
C PHE A 249 32.10 13.35 43.23
N PHE A 250 32.78 14.50 43.10
CA PHE A 250 32.25 15.65 42.34
C PHE A 250 32.39 15.38 40.84
N SER A 251 31.44 15.85 40.02
CA SER A 251 31.57 15.84 38.56
C SER A 251 32.69 16.80 38.15
N VAL A 252 33.61 16.35 37.29
CA VAL A 252 34.75 17.16 36.81
C VAL A 252 34.78 17.13 35.30
N SER A 253 34.93 18.31 34.68
CA SER A 253 35.06 18.51 33.24
C SER A 253 36.34 17.87 32.69
N SER A 254 36.24 17.30 31.49
CA SER A 254 37.17 16.35 30.86
C SER A 254 38.53 16.88 30.36
N ASP A 255 38.95 18.09 30.71
CA ASP A 255 40.23 18.66 30.25
C ASP A 255 41.22 18.85 31.40
N ILE A 256 41.94 17.79 31.78
CA ILE A 256 43.04 17.90 32.75
C ILE A 256 44.22 17.03 32.32
N ASP A 257 45.35 17.69 32.07
CA ASP A 257 46.64 17.06 31.75
C ASP A 257 47.36 16.64 33.04
N LEU A 258 47.42 15.34 33.31
CA LEU A 258 47.94 14.74 34.55
C LEU A 258 49.35 14.16 34.35
N SER A 259 50.36 15.04 34.27
CA SER A 259 51.76 14.62 34.04
C SER A 259 52.59 14.39 35.31
N SER A 260 52.06 14.70 36.51
CA SER A 260 52.81 14.66 37.78
C SER A 260 52.04 14.00 38.94
N VAL A 261 52.74 13.19 39.75
CA VAL A 261 52.22 12.53 40.98
C VAL A 261 51.60 13.53 41.97
N LYS A 262 52.12 14.77 42.02
CA LYS A 262 51.60 15.81 42.92
C LYS A 262 50.27 16.40 42.44
N GLN A 263 50.09 16.51 41.12
CA GLN A 263 48.84 16.97 40.50
C GLN A 263 47.73 15.92 40.62
N ILE A 264 48.09 14.64 40.52
CA ILE A 264 47.16 13.53 40.78
C ILE A 264 46.66 13.55 42.23
N LEU A 265 47.53 13.82 43.20
CA LEU A 265 47.16 13.89 44.62
C LEU A 265 46.26 15.09 44.93
N MET A 266 46.45 16.22 44.24
CA MET A 266 45.57 17.40 44.34
C MET A 266 44.22 17.14 43.66
N PHE A 267 44.24 16.55 42.47
CA PHE A 267 43.04 16.13 41.75
C PHE A 267 42.19 15.16 42.58
N VAL A 268 42.78 14.09 43.13
CA VAL A 268 42.08 13.14 44.01
C VAL A 268 41.58 13.81 45.30
N ARG A 269 42.25 14.85 45.81
CA ARG A 269 41.73 15.59 46.98
C ARG A 269 40.50 16.41 46.63
N ASP A 270 40.51 17.08 45.48
CA ASP A 270 39.47 18.02 45.07
C ASP A 270 38.26 17.32 44.42
N LEU A 271 38.44 16.08 43.92
CA LEU A 271 37.37 15.24 43.36
C LEU A 271 36.52 14.54 44.43
N VAL A 272 36.95 14.53 45.69
CA VAL A 272 36.45 13.63 46.73
C VAL A 272 35.77 14.39 47.85
N ASP A 273 34.47 14.16 48.04
CA ASP A 273 33.69 14.76 49.12
C ASP A 273 33.88 13.96 50.43
N TRP A 274 34.94 14.30 51.16
CA TRP A 274 35.26 13.70 52.45
C TRP A 274 34.20 13.94 53.53
N LYS A 275 33.41 15.02 53.44
CA LYS A 275 32.38 15.37 54.42
C LYS A 275 31.17 14.42 54.36
N ASN A 276 30.85 13.90 53.18
CA ASN A 276 29.76 12.96 52.96
C ASN A 276 30.22 11.49 52.87
N SER A 277 31.42 11.19 53.38
CA SER A 277 31.93 9.82 53.45
C SER A 277 31.08 8.95 54.38
N SER A 278 30.77 7.73 53.93
CA SER A 278 29.91 6.78 54.63
C SER A 278 30.63 5.46 54.81
N ILE A 279 30.38 4.79 55.94
CA ILE A 279 30.87 3.42 56.20
C ILE A 279 30.29 2.44 55.16
N PHE A 280 29.08 2.73 54.69
CA PHE A 280 28.37 1.94 53.70
C PHE A 280 28.52 2.54 52.30
N GLN A 281 28.59 1.67 51.32
CA GLN A 281 28.62 2.05 49.91
C GLN A 281 27.26 2.59 49.49
N ARG A 282 27.24 3.75 48.83
CA ARG A 282 26.03 4.47 48.41
C ARG A 282 26.11 4.82 46.94
N PHE A 283 24.95 5.02 46.33
CA PHE A 283 24.77 5.56 44.99
C PHE A 283 23.53 6.45 44.95
N GLN A 284 23.44 7.29 43.94
CA GLN A 284 22.26 8.11 43.68
C GLN A 284 22.03 8.22 42.17
N PHE A 285 20.77 8.23 41.79
CA PHE A 285 20.31 8.61 40.46
C PHE A 285 19.38 9.81 40.62
N THR A 286 19.65 10.88 39.88
CA THR A 286 18.88 12.14 39.91
C THR A 286 18.13 12.29 38.59
N GLU A 287 17.09 13.13 38.57
CA GLU A 287 16.32 13.44 37.35
C GLU A 287 15.59 12.22 36.78
N ILE A 288 14.93 11.44 37.66
CA ILE A 288 14.17 10.24 37.25
C ILE A 288 12.68 10.59 37.22
N PRO A 289 11.96 10.34 36.11
CA PRO A 289 10.51 10.52 36.03
C PRO A 289 9.76 9.44 36.84
N PRO A 290 8.46 9.62 37.12
CA PRO A 290 7.66 8.59 37.75
C PRO A 290 7.61 7.30 36.91
N GLY A 291 7.73 6.14 37.56
CA GLY A 291 7.69 4.83 36.92
C GLY A 291 8.24 3.69 37.78
N ASP A 292 8.17 2.47 37.24
CA ASP A 292 8.74 1.26 37.84
C ASP A 292 10.15 1.01 37.28
N TYR A 293 11.10 0.78 38.18
CA TYR A 293 12.51 0.64 37.86
C TYR A 293 13.15 -0.56 38.55
N VAL A 294 14.17 -1.12 37.88
CA VAL A 294 15.04 -2.16 38.46
C VAL A 294 16.45 -1.62 38.60
N VAL A 295 16.93 -1.54 39.83
CA VAL A 295 18.33 -1.22 40.11
C VAL A 295 19.13 -2.51 40.20
N LYS A 296 20.10 -2.68 39.29
CA LYS A 296 21.00 -3.84 39.25
C LYS A 296 22.40 -3.43 39.71
N ILE A 297 23.01 -4.20 40.62
CA ILE A 297 24.32 -3.92 41.21
C ILE A 297 25.35 -4.92 40.68
N TYR A 298 26.47 -4.40 40.17
CA TYR A 298 27.54 -5.21 39.60
C TYR A 298 28.86 -4.99 40.33
N LYS A 299 29.62 -6.08 40.49
CA LYS A 299 31.00 -6.06 40.94
C LYS A 299 31.93 -6.19 39.75
N GLU A 300 32.68 -5.14 39.52
CA GLU A 300 33.69 -5.05 38.50
C GLU A 300 35.02 -5.60 39.02
N ASN A 301 35.78 -6.24 38.12
CA ASN A 301 37.11 -6.81 38.38
C ASN A 301 37.23 -7.66 39.68
N PRO A 302 36.43 -8.72 39.85
CA PRO A 302 36.58 -9.60 41.01
C PRO A 302 37.95 -10.29 41.04
N PHE A 303 38.52 -10.50 42.23
CA PHE A 303 39.89 -11.03 42.44
C PHE A 303 40.22 -12.37 41.73
N PHE A 304 39.22 -13.15 41.32
CA PHE A 304 39.40 -14.47 40.69
C PHE A 304 38.63 -14.62 39.36
N SER A 305 38.17 -13.53 38.76
CA SER A 305 37.45 -13.57 37.48
C SER A 305 37.66 -12.28 36.69
N THR A 306 37.76 -12.39 35.37
CA THR A 306 37.88 -11.26 34.44
C THR A 306 36.52 -10.71 34.01
N THR A 307 35.43 -11.28 34.51
CA THR A 307 34.05 -10.93 34.13
C THR A 307 33.34 -10.24 35.29
N ARG A 308 32.57 -9.19 34.97
CA ARG A 308 31.72 -8.51 35.96
C ARG A 308 30.71 -9.49 36.56
N LYS A 309 30.43 -9.36 37.86
CA LYS A 309 29.46 -10.22 38.56
C LYS A 309 28.23 -9.42 38.97
N TYR A 310 27.04 -9.92 38.64
CA TYR A 310 25.78 -9.36 39.10
C TYR A 310 25.51 -9.75 40.55
N ILE A 311 25.53 -8.84 41.51
CA ILE A 311 25.62 -9.20 42.95
C ILE A 311 24.43 -8.75 43.79
N GLY A 312 23.51 -7.95 43.26
CA GLY A 312 22.30 -7.56 43.98
C GLY A 312 21.34 -6.79 43.10
N TYR A 313 20.08 -6.72 43.49
CA TYR A 313 19.08 -5.92 42.80
C TYR A 313 18.01 -5.39 43.77
N ALA A 314 17.26 -4.37 43.34
CA ALA A 314 16.01 -3.95 43.95
C ALA A 314 15.03 -3.47 42.88
N VAL A 315 13.75 -3.76 43.08
CA VAL A 315 12.63 -3.23 42.30
C VAL A 315 12.11 -2.00 43.05
N VAL A 316 11.84 -0.91 42.32
CA VAL A 316 11.50 0.40 42.88
C VAL A 316 10.42 1.06 42.04
N SER A 317 9.28 1.32 42.65
CA SER A 317 8.23 2.18 42.07
C SER A 317 8.44 3.61 42.57
N VAL A 318 8.55 4.55 41.64
CA VAL A 318 8.70 5.98 41.92
C VAL A 318 7.42 6.67 41.44
N GLU A 319 6.56 7.09 42.36
CA GLU A 319 5.28 7.73 42.03
C GLU A 319 5.27 9.21 42.44
N ASP A 320 5.41 9.48 43.75
CA ASP A 320 5.16 10.81 44.32
C ASP A 320 6.33 11.38 45.15
N GLU A 321 7.38 10.59 45.44
CA GLU A 321 8.51 11.00 46.29
C GLU A 321 9.85 10.33 45.96
N ASP A 322 10.96 10.91 46.46
CA ASP A 322 12.30 10.33 46.42
C ASP A 322 12.32 8.91 47.02
N ALA A 323 12.82 7.92 46.28
CA ALA A 323 12.93 6.55 46.78
C ALA A 323 14.28 6.30 47.48
N SER A 324 14.25 5.64 48.64
CA SER A 324 15.46 5.18 49.35
C SER A 324 15.49 3.67 49.46
N ILE A 325 16.49 3.04 48.87
CA ILE A 325 16.58 1.57 48.76
C ILE A 325 17.79 0.97 49.46
N HIS A 326 17.61 -0.24 49.97
CA HIS A 326 18.68 -1.03 50.54
C HIS A 326 18.88 -2.33 49.76
N ILE A 327 20.07 -2.53 49.17
CA ILE A 327 20.41 -3.71 48.38
C ILE A 327 21.46 -4.55 49.11
N PRO A 328 21.08 -5.69 49.71
CA PRO A 328 22.05 -6.64 50.27
C PRO A 328 22.70 -7.45 49.14
N CYS A 329 24.01 -7.35 48.96
CA CYS A 329 24.72 -8.12 47.94
C CYS A 329 24.98 -9.56 48.38
N ARG A 330 24.86 -10.49 47.43
CA ARG A 330 25.06 -11.93 47.61
C ARG A 330 25.72 -12.54 46.38
N GLU A 331 26.17 -13.79 46.51
CA GLU A 331 26.62 -14.56 45.36
C GLU A 331 25.44 -14.93 44.45
N THR A 332 25.67 -14.89 43.14
CA THR A 332 24.69 -15.33 42.14
C THR A 332 24.45 -16.81 42.21
N ILE A 333 23.20 -17.22 42.00
CA ILE A 333 22.86 -18.61 41.74
C ILE A 333 22.75 -18.77 40.23
N PRO A 334 23.55 -19.67 39.61
CA PRO A 334 23.39 -19.99 38.20
C PRO A 334 22.15 -20.87 38.01
N ILE A 335 21.31 -20.49 37.05
CA ILE A 335 20.13 -21.23 36.59
C ILE A 335 20.45 -21.74 35.20
N SER A 336 20.57 -23.05 35.05
CA SER A 336 20.71 -23.69 33.75
C SER A 336 19.33 -24.13 33.29
N VAL A 337 18.90 -23.58 32.18
CA VAL A 337 17.63 -23.92 31.53
C VAL A 337 17.95 -24.68 30.25
N SER A 338 17.34 -25.85 30.09
CA SER A 338 17.40 -26.62 28.84
C SER A 338 16.01 -26.67 28.22
N ILE A 339 15.91 -26.31 26.95
CA ILE A 339 14.63 -26.22 26.25
C ILE A 339 14.70 -27.07 24.98
N SER A 340 13.80 -28.05 24.91
CA SER A 340 13.63 -28.91 23.75
C SER A 340 12.18 -28.90 23.27
N ASN A 341 11.97 -29.35 22.03
CA ASN A 341 10.64 -29.59 21.50
C ASN A 341 10.16 -31.01 21.80
N GLN A 342 8.91 -31.32 21.47
CA GLN A 342 8.33 -32.65 21.65
C GLN A 342 8.99 -33.76 20.81
N LYS A 343 9.77 -33.41 19.78
CA LYS A 343 10.55 -34.33 18.95
C LYS A 343 11.98 -34.54 19.52
N GLY A 344 12.30 -33.98 20.70
CA GLY A 344 13.61 -34.07 21.35
C GLY A 344 14.69 -33.17 20.73
N ARG A 345 14.31 -32.24 19.84
CA ARG A 345 15.22 -31.27 19.22
C ARG A 345 15.37 -30.06 20.14
N ASN A 346 16.60 -29.65 20.36
CA ASN A 346 16.91 -28.47 21.16
C ASN A 346 16.49 -27.17 20.44
N LEU A 347 16.00 -26.19 21.20
CA LEU A 347 15.44 -24.94 20.65
C LEU A 347 16.35 -23.75 20.96
N ALA A 348 16.87 -23.11 19.92
CA ALA A 348 17.65 -21.88 20.02
C ALA A 348 16.75 -20.63 20.09
N ASP A 349 17.32 -19.51 20.53
CA ASP A 349 16.70 -18.18 20.59
C ASP A 349 15.39 -18.11 21.40
N VAL A 350 15.21 -19.02 22.35
CA VAL A 350 14.11 -18.94 23.33
C VAL A 350 14.51 -17.92 24.39
N SER A 351 13.68 -16.88 24.56
CA SER A 351 13.93 -15.82 25.53
C SER A 351 13.42 -16.24 26.90
N ILE A 352 14.27 -16.10 27.91
CA ILE A 352 14.01 -16.51 29.28
C ILE A 352 14.19 -15.29 30.18
N HIS A 353 13.16 -14.99 30.95
CA HIS A 353 13.15 -13.87 31.88
C HIS A 353 12.93 -14.39 33.30
N VAL A 354 13.76 -13.95 34.23
CA VAL A 354 13.51 -14.11 35.66
C VAL A 354 12.88 -12.81 36.13
N LYS A 355 11.68 -12.92 36.72
CA LYS A 355 10.87 -11.81 37.18
C LYS A 355 10.65 -11.83 38.69
N VAL A 356 10.54 -10.65 39.27
CA VAL A 356 10.14 -10.40 40.66
C VAL A 356 9.24 -9.18 40.65
N ASP A 357 8.05 -9.27 41.25
CA ASP A 357 7.03 -8.21 41.22
C ASP A 357 6.73 -7.73 39.79
N ASP A 358 6.59 -8.69 38.87
CA ASP A 358 6.43 -8.53 37.41
C ASP A 358 7.61 -7.87 36.63
N GLU A 359 8.61 -7.36 37.34
CA GLU A 359 9.80 -6.72 36.80
C GLU A 359 10.94 -7.68 36.42
N ILE A 360 11.65 -7.37 35.33
CA ILE A 360 12.69 -8.25 34.77
C ILE A 360 14.04 -8.04 35.47
N ILE A 361 14.48 -9.03 36.23
CA ILE A 361 15.74 -8.95 36.99
C ILE A 361 16.92 -9.63 36.31
N ALA A 362 16.66 -10.58 35.41
CA ALA A 362 17.68 -11.25 34.60
C ALA A 362 17.06 -11.81 33.31
N THR A 363 17.82 -11.71 32.21
CA THR A 363 17.42 -12.19 30.89
C THR A 363 18.48 -13.10 30.28
N GLY A 364 18.03 -13.99 29.40
CA GLY A 364 18.90 -14.93 28.71
C GLY A 364 18.22 -15.50 27.48
N LYS A 365 19.01 -15.97 26.53
CA LYS A 365 18.54 -16.66 25.33
C LYS A 365 19.20 -18.03 25.24
N THR A 366 18.47 -19.02 24.75
CA THR A 366 19.04 -20.35 24.51
C THR A 366 19.95 -20.35 23.30
N ASP A 367 21.06 -21.09 23.41
CA ASP A 367 22.00 -21.31 22.33
C ASP A 367 21.50 -22.35 21.31
N THR A 368 22.31 -22.67 20.30
CA THR A 368 22.01 -23.71 19.31
C THR A 368 21.83 -25.11 19.91
N MET A 369 22.33 -25.32 21.12
CA MET A 369 22.15 -26.54 21.91
C MET A 369 20.90 -26.50 22.79
N GLY A 370 20.08 -25.45 22.69
CA GLY A 370 18.85 -25.24 23.45
C GLY A 370 19.08 -24.99 24.93
N SER A 371 20.28 -24.57 25.30
CA SER A 371 20.66 -24.33 26.68
C SER A 371 20.91 -22.85 26.93
N ALA A 372 20.48 -22.35 28.09
CA ALA A 372 20.78 -21.02 28.58
C ALA A 372 21.24 -21.11 30.02
N THR A 373 22.26 -20.33 30.37
CA THR A 373 22.66 -20.15 31.76
C THR A 373 22.45 -18.71 32.16
N LEU A 374 21.47 -18.49 33.04
CA LEU A 374 21.23 -17.18 33.65
C LEU A 374 21.88 -17.16 35.03
N SER A 375 22.27 -15.99 35.50
CA SER A 375 22.80 -15.82 36.86
C SER A 375 22.14 -14.61 37.49
N ALA A 376 21.52 -14.79 38.65
CA ALA A 376 20.86 -13.73 39.39
C ALA A 376 21.12 -13.86 40.90
N PRO A 377 21.09 -12.74 41.66
CA PRO A 377 21.05 -12.77 43.12
C PRO A 377 19.67 -13.26 43.58
N PHE A 378 19.62 -14.08 44.62
CA PHE A 378 18.35 -14.56 45.18
C PHE A 378 18.21 -14.23 46.67
N TYR A 379 17.01 -13.80 47.03
CA TYR A 379 16.59 -13.33 48.34
C TYR A 379 15.45 -14.22 48.87
N PRO A 380 15.55 -14.78 50.08
CA PRO A 380 14.51 -15.67 50.63
C PRO A 380 13.13 -15.04 50.78
N THR A 381 13.07 -13.72 50.79
CA THR A 381 11.84 -12.93 50.99
C THR A 381 11.09 -12.67 49.68
N HIS A 382 11.70 -12.94 48.52
CA HIS A 382 11.11 -12.65 47.22
C HIS A 382 10.62 -13.94 46.55
N THR A 383 9.50 -13.82 45.85
CA THR A 383 8.99 -14.87 44.97
C THR A 383 9.52 -14.62 43.57
N TYR A 384 10.09 -15.65 42.95
CA TYR A 384 10.71 -15.53 41.64
C TYR A 384 9.90 -16.29 40.62
N HIS A 385 9.67 -15.66 39.47
CA HIS A 385 8.97 -16.26 38.34
C HIS A 385 9.91 -16.40 37.16
N LEU A 386 10.04 -17.62 36.64
CA LEU A 386 10.75 -17.90 35.40
C LEU A 386 9.75 -17.93 34.26
N SER A 387 9.76 -16.90 33.42
CA SER A 387 8.90 -16.77 32.25
C SER A 387 9.67 -17.10 30.97
N ILE A 388 9.09 -17.97 30.14
CA ILE A 388 9.68 -18.43 28.89
C ILE A 388 8.87 -17.89 27.72
N PHE A 389 9.55 -17.28 26.77
CA PHE A 389 8.99 -16.71 25.55
C PHE A 389 9.65 -17.34 24.33
N TYR A 390 8.83 -17.76 23.38
CA TYR A 390 9.29 -18.30 22.10
C TYR A 390 8.67 -17.48 20.97
N LYS A 391 9.48 -16.91 20.08
CA LYS A 391 9.04 -15.92 19.06
C LYS A 391 8.19 -14.80 19.70
N ASN A 392 8.64 -14.28 20.84
CA ASN A 392 7.94 -13.27 21.66
C ASN A 392 6.59 -13.70 22.25
N ILE A 393 6.16 -14.96 22.09
CA ILE A 393 4.91 -15.46 22.65
C ILE A 393 5.15 -16.07 24.04
N PRO A 394 4.37 -15.69 25.07
CA PRO A 394 4.49 -16.27 26.40
C PRO A 394 4.07 -17.75 26.41
N ILE A 395 5.00 -18.63 26.76
CA ILE A 395 4.78 -20.09 26.76
C ILE A 395 4.35 -20.56 28.14
N THR A 396 5.16 -20.27 29.16
CA THR A 396 4.91 -20.70 30.53
C THR A 396 5.64 -19.78 31.50
N THR A 397 5.04 -19.63 32.68
CA THR A 397 5.65 -18.97 33.84
C THR A 397 5.64 -19.97 34.98
N LYS A 398 6.80 -20.25 35.57
CA LYS A 398 6.93 -21.12 36.75
C LYS A 398 7.54 -20.38 37.91
N GLU A 399 6.97 -20.55 39.09
CA GLU A 399 7.60 -20.10 40.33
C GLU A 399 8.87 -20.92 40.60
N ILE A 400 9.94 -20.24 40.99
CA ILE A 400 11.19 -20.85 41.42
C ILE A 400 11.52 -20.41 42.85
N SER A 401 11.77 -21.39 43.71
CA SER A 401 12.25 -21.16 45.08
C SER A 401 13.66 -21.74 45.22
N PRO A 402 14.71 -20.91 45.15
CA PRO A 402 16.06 -21.39 45.34
C PRO A 402 16.29 -21.79 46.80
N SER A 403 16.83 -22.99 47.01
CA SER A 403 17.23 -23.45 48.34
C SER A 403 18.60 -22.88 48.73
N LEU A 404 18.90 -22.83 50.03
CA LEU A 404 20.23 -22.44 50.56
C LEU A 404 21.39 -23.28 49.99
N MET A 405 21.13 -24.51 49.51
CA MET A 405 22.16 -25.37 48.89
C MET A 405 22.47 -24.99 47.43
N ASN A 406 21.64 -24.16 46.79
CA ASN A 406 21.80 -23.79 45.37
C ASN A 406 22.96 -22.81 45.12
N HIS A 407 23.61 -22.29 46.17
CA HIS A 407 24.87 -21.55 46.03
C HIS A 407 26.05 -22.45 45.60
N LEU A 408 25.94 -23.78 45.80
CA LEU A 408 26.98 -24.76 45.44
C LEU A 408 26.60 -25.64 44.24
N ILE A 409 25.31 -25.70 43.88
CA ILE A 409 24.77 -26.58 42.83
C ILE A 409 23.88 -25.77 41.90
N THR A 410 24.21 -25.77 40.60
CA THR A 410 23.42 -25.11 39.55
C THR A 410 21.97 -25.61 39.55
N LEU A 411 21.01 -24.69 39.59
CA LEU A 411 19.59 -25.04 39.48
C LEU A 411 19.31 -25.42 38.02
N LYS A 412 19.07 -26.70 37.76
CA LYS A 412 18.71 -27.19 36.42
C LYS A 412 17.19 -27.24 36.27
N LYS A 413 16.68 -26.67 35.16
CA LYS A 413 15.27 -26.72 34.79
C LYS A 413 15.14 -27.10 33.32
N ASP A 414 14.50 -28.22 33.07
CA ASP A 414 14.21 -28.69 31.73
C ASP A 414 12.78 -28.32 31.35
N PHE A 415 12.60 -27.79 30.15
CA PHE A 415 11.31 -27.43 29.59
C PHE A 415 11.14 -28.08 28.22
N GLN A 416 9.94 -28.60 28.00
CA GLN A 416 9.53 -29.11 26.70
C GLN A 416 8.43 -28.21 26.15
N ILE A 417 8.63 -27.68 24.94
CA ILE A 417 7.66 -26.85 24.23
C ILE A 417 7.06 -27.67 23.08
N SER A 418 5.74 -27.79 23.05
CA SER A 418 5.03 -28.40 21.93
C SER A 418 4.94 -27.39 20.78
N LEU A 419 5.62 -27.68 19.67
CA LEU A 419 5.68 -26.83 18.48
C LEU A 419 5.14 -27.59 17.26
N TYR A 420 4.28 -26.97 16.47
CA TYR A 420 3.66 -27.60 15.32
C TYR A 420 3.83 -26.77 14.06
N ASP A 421 3.85 -27.43 12.92
CA ASP A 421 3.92 -26.80 11.61
C ASP A 421 2.51 -26.72 11.01
N ILE A 422 2.16 -25.56 10.49
CA ILE A 422 0.85 -25.30 9.88
C ILE A 422 1.05 -24.88 8.44
N SER A 423 0.34 -25.53 7.53
CA SER A 423 0.20 -25.10 6.16
C SER A 423 -1.19 -24.50 5.96
N VAL A 424 -1.26 -23.35 5.30
CA VAL A 424 -2.52 -22.67 4.98
C VAL A 424 -2.61 -22.52 3.48
N THR A 425 -3.57 -23.19 2.86
CA THR A 425 -3.91 -23.03 1.45
C THR A 425 -5.16 -22.17 1.36
N ILE A 426 -5.08 -21.12 0.56
CA ILE A 426 -6.20 -20.18 0.36
C ILE A 426 -6.70 -20.36 -1.06
N GLN A 427 -8.03 -20.37 -1.21
CA GLN A 427 -8.72 -20.44 -2.49
C GLN A 427 -9.73 -19.30 -2.58
N ASP A 428 -10.03 -18.87 -3.80
CA ASP A 428 -11.11 -17.93 -4.06
C ASP A 428 -12.45 -18.64 -4.32
N ASP A 429 -13.47 -17.88 -4.69
CA ASP A 429 -14.83 -18.38 -4.93
C ASP A 429 -14.95 -19.36 -6.10
N TRP A 430 -13.94 -19.48 -6.96
CA TRP A 430 -13.91 -20.48 -8.04
C TRP A 430 -13.09 -21.72 -7.65
N GLY A 431 -12.60 -21.77 -6.41
CA GLY A 431 -11.73 -22.83 -5.90
C GLY A 431 -10.32 -22.78 -6.49
N LEU A 432 -9.89 -21.63 -7.01
CA LEU A 432 -8.57 -21.40 -7.58
C LEU A 432 -7.70 -20.62 -6.58
N PRO A 433 -6.36 -20.68 -6.69
CA PRO A 433 -5.49 -19.81 -5.91
C PRO A 433 -5.82 -18.33 -6.14
N PRO A 434 -5.87 -17.50 -5.08
CA PRO A 434 -6.11 -16.07 -5.24
C PRO A 434 -5.07 -15.44 -6.17
N PHE A 435 -5.55 -14.64 -7.12
CA PHE A 435 -4.68 -13.86 -8.01
C PHE A 435 -3.86 -12.81 -7.25
N ILE A 436 -4.41 -12.32 -6.15
CA ILE A 436 -3.76 -11.34 -5.28
C ILE A 436 -2.87 -12.02 -4.24
N GLN A 437 -1.76 -11.36 -3.91
CA GLN A 437 -0.91 -11.82 -2.82
C GLN A 437 -1.50 -11.40 -1.47
N LEU A 438 -1.89 -12.40 -0.66
CA LEU A 438 -2.38 -12.19 0.69
C LEU A 438 -1.22 -12.26 1.71
N GLN A 439 -1.43 -11.65 2.88
CA GLN A 439 -0.50 -11.74 4.01
C GLN A 439 -1.23 -12.35 5.22
N PRO A 440 -1.44 -13.69 5.24
CA PRO A 440 -2.10 -14.36 6.36
C PRO A 440 -1.25 -14.29 7.63
N GLU A 441 -1.92 -14.13 8.77
CA GLU A 441 -1.24 -14.10 10.06
C GLU A 441 -1.94 -14.88 11.15
N LEU A 442 -1.17 -15.51 12.03
CA LEU A 442 -1.67 -16.12 13.24
C LEU A 442 -1.52 -15.15 14.41
N VAL A 443 -2.63 -14.81 15.05
CA VAL A 443 -2.66 -13.92 16.20
C VAL A 443 -3.05 -14.70 17.44
N PHE A 444 -2.20 -14.66 18.45
CA PHE A 444 -2.48 -15.13 19.79
C PHE A 444 -2.80 -13.95 20.69
N THR A 445 -3.97 -13.97 21.32
CA THR A 445 -4.36 -12.98 22.33
C THR A 445 -4.19 -13.60 23.71
N ASP A 446 -3.35 -12.98 24.54
CA ASP A 446 -3.12 -13.42 25.91
C ASP A 446 -4.23 -12.93 26.86
N VAL A 447 -4.23 -13.42 28.10
CA VAL A 447 -5.21 -13.10 29.15
C VAL A 447 -5.25 -11.60 29.45
N SER A 448 -4.13 -10.89 29.28
CA SER A 448 -4.02 -9.43 29.41
C SER A 448 -4.53 -8.65 28.19
N LYS A 449 -5.17 -9.31 27.22
CA LYS A 449 -5.59 -8.76 25.92
C LYS A 449 -4.44 -8.26 25.03
N LYS A 450 -3.19 -8.59 25.37
CA LYS A 450 -2.05 -8.32 24.50
C LYS A 450 -2.04 -9.31 23.33
N GLU A 451 -1.90 -8.79 22.12
CA GLU A 451 -1.84 -9.58 20.90
C GLU A 451 -0.40 -9.87 20.48
N TYR A 452 -0.17 -11.10 20.03
CA TYR A 452 1.11 -11.57 19.52
C TYR A 452 0.87 -12.14 18.12
N ARG A 453 1.45 -11.50 17.13
CA ARG A 453 1.22 -11.83 15.72
C ARG A 453 2.40 -12.63 15.17
N ILE A 454 2.09 -13.63 14.35
CA ILE A 454 3.07 -14.48 13.69
C ILE A 454 2.81 -14.44 12.19
N SER A 455 3.78 -13.94 11.43
CA SER A 455 3.79 -14.00 9.97
C SER A 455 4.26 -15.37 9.49
N PHE A 456 3.86 -15.75 8.27
CA PHE A 456 4.33 -16.98 7.65
C PHE A 456 5.84 -16.92 7.40
N SER A 457 6.48 -18.09 7.47
CA SER A 457 7.93 -18.24 7.25
C SER A 457 8.31 -18.43 5.79
N LYS A 458 7.38 -18.95 4.98
CA LYS A 458 7.60 -19.31 3.59
C LYS A 458 6.27 -19.33 2.83
N TYR A 459 6.30 -18.95 1.56
CA TYR A 459 5.19 -19.07 0.62
C TYR A 459 5.67 -19.82 -0.62
N GLU A 460 5.10 -20.99 -0.89
CA GLU A 460 5.42 -21.83 -2.05
C GLU A 460 4.15 -22.56 -2.51
N ASP A 461 4.00 -22.76 -3.81
CA ASP A 461 2.88 -23.49 -4.42
C ASP A 461 1.50 -23.09 -3.85
N TYR A 462 1.26 -21.78 -3.77
CA TYR A 462 0.03 -21.18 -3.25
C TYR A 462 -0.32 -21.55 -1.80
N THR A 463 0.69 -21.97 -1.02
CA THR A 463 0.55 -22.39 0.36
C THR A 463 1.46 -21.57 1.28
N TYR A 464 0.90 -21.07 2.38
CA TYR A 464 1.60 -20.31 3.40
C TYR A 464 2.02 -21.23 4.54
N PHE A 465 3.31 -21.25 4.85
CA PHE A 465 3.88 -22.16 5.85
C PHE A 465 4.25 -21.40 7.13
N PHE A 466 3.65 -21.81 8.24
CA PHE A 466 3.98 -21.35 9.59
C PHE A 466 4.73 -22.47 10.31
N GLN A 467 6.02 -22.26 10.54
CA GLN A 467 6.87 -23.28 11.15
C GLN A 467 7.06 -23.05 12.65
N SER A 468 7.13 -24.16 13.40
CA SER A 468 7.45 -24.17 14.83
C SER A 468 6.53 -23.26 15.64
N ILE A 469 5.21 -23.46 15.53
CA ILE A 469 4.21 -22.65 16.23
C ILE A 469 3.83 -23.29 17.57
N PRO A 470 3.88 -22.56 18.70
CA PRO A 470 3.53 -23.11 20.00
C PRO A 470 2.09 -23.60 20.09
N LYS A 471 1.88 -24.68 20.86
CA LYS A 471 0.55 -25.24 21.16
C LYS A 471 -0.36 -24.24 21.88
N LYS A 472 -1.22 -23.54 21.14
CA LYS A 472 -2.21 -22.58 21.67
C LYS A 472 -3.38 -22.44 20.68
N THR A 473 -4.40 -21.70 21.08
CA THR A 473 -5.47 -21.23 20.18
C THR A 473 -5.03 -19.91 19.54
N TYR A 474 -5.07 -19.85 18.23
CA TYR A 474 -4.76 -18.66 17.44
C TYR A 474 -5.97 -18.25 16.61
N THR A 475 -6.02 -17.00 16.22
CA THR A 475 -6.92 -16.50 15.19
C THR A 475 -6.10 -16.25 13.94
N LEU A 476 -6.40 -16.97 12.87
CA LEU A 476 -5.84 -16.71 11.56
C LEU A 476 -6.61 -15.54 10.94
N TYR A 477 -5.91 -14.45 10.65
CA TYR A 477 -6.44 -13.27 9.99
C TYR A 477 -6.04 -13.26 8.51
N LEU A 478 -7.03 -12.97 7.66
CA LEU A 478 -6.88 -12.71 6.24
C LEU A 478 -7.46 -11.32 5.98
N TYR A 479 -6.64 -10.41 5.48
CA TYR A 479 -7.05 -9.04 5.20
C TYR A 479 -6.61 -8.60 3.80
N TYR A 480 -7.50 -7.96 3.06
CA TYR A 480 -7.21 -7.30 1.78
C TYR A 480 -8.28 -6.25 1.43
N LYS A 481 -7.89 -4.99 1.18
CA LYS A 481 -8.79 -3.88 0.75
C LYS A 481 -10.13 -3.85 1.51
N GLY A 482 -10.09 -3.67 2.82
CA GLY A 482 -11.30 -3.65 3.66
C GLY A 482 -11.99 -5.01 3.89
N PHE A 483 -11.68 -6.05 3.11
CA PHE A 483 -12.16 -7.41 3.38
C PHE A 483 -11.35 -8.02 4.53
N ASP A 484 -12.04 -8.43 5.59
CA ASP A 484 -11.48 -9.14 6.75
C ASP A 484 -12.18 -10.49 6.93
N GLN A 485 -11.39 -11.56 6.99
CA GLN A 485 -11.85 -12.87 7.39
C GLN A 485 -10.93 -13.42 8.47
N HIS A 486 -11.53 -13.80 9.59
CA HIS A 486 -10.83 -14.42 10.72
C HIS A 486 -11.34 -15.83 11.00
N LYS A 487 -10.42 -16.74 11.34
CA LYS A 487 -10.75 -18.10 11.76
C LYS A 487 -9.96 -18.51 12.99
N THR A 488 -10.68 -18.90 14.05
CA THR A 488 -10.05 -19.46 15.24
C THR A 488 -9.61 -20.90 14.98
N ILE A 489 -8.35 -21.19 15.28
CA ILE A 489 -7.71 -22.49 15.08
C ILE A 489 -7.00 -22.89 16.38
N LEU A 490 -7.32 -24.07 16.88
CA LEU A 490 -6.51 -24.72 17.91
C LEU A 490 -5.31 -25.39 17.24
N ILE A 491 -4.10 -25.01 17.63
CA ILE A 491 -2.86 -25.64 17.16
C ILE A 491 -2.40 -26.63 18.22
N ASP A 492 -2.59 -27.92 17.98
CA ASP A 492 -2.25 -29.03 18.87
C ASP A 492 -1.63 -30.25 18.16
N GLU A 493 -1.51 -30.16 16.84
CA GLU A 493 -0.85 -31.09 15.93
C GLU A 493 -0.42 -30.31 14.68
N ASP A 494 0.40 -30.94 13.83
CA ASP A 494 0.72 -30.38 12.50
C ASP A 494 -0.59 -30.39 11.68
N LYS A 495 -0.96 -29.26 11.07
CA LYS A 495 -2.27 -29.11 10.38
C LYS A 495 -2.13 -28.47 9.01
N ASP A 496 -2.93 -28.99 8.08
CA ASP A 496 -3.16 -28.39 6.78
C ASP A 496 -4.56 -27.76 6.77
N ILE A 497 -4.61 -26.45 6.52
CA ILE A 497 -5.83 -25.66 6.61
C ILE A 497 -6.15 -25.12 5.24
N SER A 498 -7.27 -25.56 4.67
CA SER A 498 -7.82 -24.97 3.44
C SER A 498 -8.93 -23.97 3.78
N LEU A 499 -8.89 -22.79 3.15
CA LEU A 499 -9.83 -21.70 3.36
C LEU A 499 -10.26 -21.08 2.04
N GLN A 500 -11.53 -20.74 1.98
CA GLN A 500 -12.08 -19.92 0.90
C GLN A 500 -12.14 -18.46 1.37
N PHE A 501 -11.44 -17.57 0.65
CA PHE A 501 -11.46 -16.13 0.86
C PHE A 501 -12.45 -15.51 -0.14
N PRO A 502 -13.64 -15.04 0.31
CA PRO A 502 -14.74 -14.66 -0.56
C PRO A 502 -14.58 -13.23 -1.10
N LEU A 503 -13.42 -12.94 -1.68
CA LEU A 503 -13.14 -11.66 -2.32
C LEU A 503 -13.71 -11.66 -3.72
N THR A 504 -14.71 -10.81 -3.96
CA THR A 504 -15.28 -10.58 -5.29
C THR A 504 -15.53 -9.10 -5.51
N TYR A 505 -15.39 -8.67 -6.76
CA TYR A 505 -15.65 -7.31 -7.21
C TYR A 505 -16.81 -7.30 -8.20
N GLU A 506 -17.59 -6.22 -8.20
CA GLU A 506 -18.64 -5.99 -9.16
C GLU A 506 -18.03 -5.58 -10.51
N THR A 507 -18.26 -6.40 -11.52
CA THR A 507 -17.89 -6.12 -12.92
C THR A 507 -19.15 -5.74 -13.68
N GLU A 508 -19.17 -4.50 -14.17
CA GLU A 508 -20.18 -3.98 -15.08
C GLU A 508 -19.71 -4.09 -16.53
N ILE A 509 -20.54 -4.63 -17.41
CA ILE A 509 -20.22 -4.75 -18.84
C ILE A 509 -21.35 -4.14 -19.67
N GLU A 510 -20.98 -3.18 -20.50
CA GLU A 510 -21.84 -2.62 -21.54
C GLU A 510 -21.44 -3.18 -22.90
N LEU A 511 -22.42 -3.70 -23.63
CA LEU A 511 -22.18 -4.36 -24.90
C LEU A 511 -22.73 -3.55 -26.06
N TYR A 512 -21.89 -3.30 -27.05
CA TYR A 512 -22.21 -2.52 -28.22
C TYR A 512 -22.04 -3.34 -29.49
N ASN A 513 -22.83 -3.04 -30.52
CA ASN A 513 -22.64 -3.58 -31.86
C ASN A 513 -21.58 -2.81 -32.64
N LYS A 514 -21.28 -3.24 -33.87
CA LYS A 514 -20.22 -2.66 -34.70
C LYS A 514 -20.36 -1.15 -34.97
N GLN A 515 -21.56 -0.59 -34.80
CA GLN A 515 -21.89 0.81 -35.01
C GLN A 515 -22.02 1.60 -33.70
N GLY A 516 -21.71 1.01 -32.54
CA GLY A 516 -21.74 1.68 -31.26
C GLY A 516 -23.12 1.83 -30.62
N LEU A 517 -24.10 1.02 -31.02
CA LEU A 517 -25.42 0.95 -30.36
C LEU A 517 -25.49 -0.25 -29.42
N PHE A 518 -26.25 -0.14 -28.33
CA PHE A 518 -26.41 -1.20 -27.34
C PHE A 518 -26.95 -2.51 -27.95
N LEU A 519 -26.41 -3.63 -27.46
CA LEU A 519 -26.95 -4.97 -27.69
C LEU A 519 -28.05 -5.29 -26.67
N GLU A 520 -29.18 -5.82 -27.15
CA GLU A 520 -30.29 -6.21 -26.26
C GLU A 520 -30.07 -7.60 -25.64
N THR A 521 -29.48 -8.53 -26.41
CA THR A 521 -29.29 -9.92 -26.01
C THR A 521 -27.91 -10.43 -26.42
N ALA A 522 -27.25 -11.10 -25.47
CA ALA A 522 -25.98 -11.81 -25.64
C ALA A 522 -25.73 -12.71 -24.42
N SER A 523 -24.88 -13.72 -24.56
CA SER A 523 -24.34 -14.47 -23.42
C SER A 523 -22.86 -14.15 -23.27
N VAL A 524 -22.45 -13.77 -22.07
CA VAL A 524 -21.05 -13.47 -21.73
C VAL A 524 -20.50 -14.63 -20.91
N THR A 525 -19.45 -15.26 -21.41
CA THR A 525 -18.72 -16.31 -20.70
C THR A 525 -17.37 -15.76 -20.24
N PHE A 526 -17.13 -15.84 -18.95
CA PHE A 526 -15.84 -15.56 -18.32
C PHE A 526 -15.12 -16.89 -18.15
N SER A 527 -13.91 -17.03 -18.71
CA SER A 527 -13.05 -18.18 -18.46
C SER A 527 -11.76 -17.76 -17.77
N ARG A 528 -11.34 -18.55 -16.78
CA ARG A 528 -10.06 -18.42 -16.07
C ARG A 528 -9.59 -19.82 -15.71
N ASP A 529 -8.42 -20.19 -16.19
CA ASP A 529 -7.91 -21.56 -16.17
C ASP A 529 -8.97 -22.54 -16.72
N ASP A 530 -9.29 -23.60 -15.98
CA ASP A 530 -10.29 -24.63 -16.35
C ASP A 530 -11.71 -24.31 -15.85
N ARG A 531 -11.98 -23.07 -15.43
CA ARG A 531 -13.27 -22.64 -14.88
C ARG A 531 -13.95 -21.63 -15.80
N GLU A 532 -15.25 -21.81 -15.98
CA GLU A 532 -16.09 -20.91 -16.77
C GLU A 532 -17.36 -20.51 -16.02
N LYS A 533 -17.78 -19.26 -16.21
CA LYS A 533 -19.06 -18.74 -15.72
C LYS A 533 -19.75 -18.00 -16.86
N THR A 534 -20.94 -18.46 -17.26
CA THR A 534 -21.75 -17.80 -18.28
C THR A 534 -22.89 -17.01 -17.64
N VAL A 535 -23.04 -15.76 -18.06
CA VAL A 535 -24.10 -14.85 -17.62
C VAL A 535 -24.87 -14.36 -18.85
N GLN A 536 -26.19 -14.37 -18.76
CA GLN A 536 -27.07 -13.93 -19.84
C GLN A 536 -27.38 -12.44 -19.71
N LEU A 537 -27.19 -11.68 -20.78
CA LEU A 537 -27.58 -10.29 -20.86
C LEU A 537 -29.11 -10.20 -20.99
N SER A 538 -29.76 -9.76 -19.91
CA SER A 538 -31.19 -9.45 -19.88
C SER A 538 -31.48 -7.95 -19.78
N ARG A 539 -30.51 -7.18 -19.25
CA ARG A 539 -30.54 -5.72 -19.10
C ARG A 539 -29.11 -5.19 -19.16
N GLN A 540 -28.93 -3.99 -19.70
CA GLN A 540 -27.66 -3.25 -19.68
C GLN A 540 -27.61 -2.27 -18.49
N PRO A 541 -26.44 -2.06 -17.85
CA PRO A 541 -25.23 -2.87 -17.99
C PRO A 541 -25.43 -4.28 -17.40
N LEU A 542 -24.66 -5.26 -17.90
CA LEU A 542 -24.56 -6.58 -17.28
C LEU A 542 -23.73 -6.46 -16.00
N LYS A 543 -24.29 -6.85 -14.86
CA LYS A 543 -23.57 -6.86 -13.57
C LYS A 543 -23.27 -8.30 -13.15
N THR A 544 -22.04 -8.56 -12.74
CA THR A 544 -21.64 -9.85 -12.14
C THR A 544 -20.52 -9.65 -11.14
N ASN A 545 -20.51 -10.48 -10.09
CA ASN A 545 -19.40 -10.54 -9.16
C ASN A 545 -18.40 -11.63 -9.57
N LEU A 546 -17.12 -11.26 -9.61
CA LEU A 546 -16.01 -12.13 -9.98
C LEU A 546 -14.85 -11.96 -8.99
N PRO A 547 -14.15 -13.04 -8.63
CA PRO A 547 -12.94 -12.90 -7.84
C PRO A 547 -11.84 -12.18 -8.66
N PRO A 548 -10.84 -11.58 -8.00
CA PRO A 548 -9.73 -10.98 -8.71
C PRO A 548 -8.99 -12.02 -9.56
N GLY A 549 -8.56 -11.63 -10.76
CA GLY A 549 -7.95 -12.53 -11.72
C GLY A 549 -7.82 -11.96 -13.13
N LYS A 550 -7.03 -12.66 -13.95
CA LYS A 550 -7.02 -12.48 -15.40
C LYS A 550 -8.05 -13.42 -16.02
N TYR A 551 -9.00 -12.87 -16.75
CA TYR A 551 -10.09 -13.60 -17.39
C TYR A 551 -10.01 -13.45 -18.90
N GLN A 552 -10.39 -14.49 -19.61
CA GLN A 552 -10.75 -14.39 -21.02
C GLN A 552 -12.27 -14.24 -21.10
N LEU A 553 -12.72 -13.09 -21.57
CA LEU A 553 -14.13 -12.82 -21.80
C LEU A 553 -14.48 -13.22 -23.24
N SER A 554 -15.54 -14.02 -23.40
CA SER A 554 -16.08 -14.45 -24.69
C SER A 554 -17.58 -14.15 -24.76
N ILE A 555 -17.99 -13.41 -25.78
CA ILE A 555 -19.37 -12.95 -25.98
C ILE A 555 -19.98 -13.69 -27.14
N TYR A 556 -21.14 -14.30 -26.91
CA TYR A 556 -21.88 -15.01 -27.92
C TYR A 556 -23.24 -14.37 -28.19
N ALA A 557 -23.62 -14.31 -29.46
CA ALA A 557 -24.98 -14.08 -29.89
C ALA A 557 -25.39 -15.20 -30.84
N ASP A 558 -26.54 -15.83 -30.59
CA ASP A 558 -27.07 -16.91 -31.42
C ASP A 558 -26.03 -18.03 -31.67
N GLU A 559 -25.31 -18.44 -30.61
CA GLU A 559 -24.22 -19.43 -30.61
C GLU A 559 -22.94 -19.03 -31.37
N THR A 560 -22.90 -17.85 -31.98
CA THR A 560 -21.71 -17.31 -32.65
C THR A 560 -20.89 -16.42 -31.73
N CYS A 561 -19.58 -16.62 -31.67
CA CYS A 561 -18.68 -15.74 -30.92
C CYS A 561 -18.57 -14.40 -31.67
N ILE A 562 -19.06 -13.34 -31.04
CA ILE A 562 -19.10 -11.98 -31.61
C ILE A 562 -18.04 -11.06 -30.99
N ALA A 563 -17.46 -11.44 -29.85
CA ALA A 563 -16.28 -10.80 -29.31
C ALA A 563 -15.51 -11.73 -28.36
N LYS A 564 -14.20 -11.54 -28.27
CA LYS A 564 -13.27 -12.22 -27.35
C LYS A 564 -12.24 -11.20 -26.88
N LYS A 565 -12.14 -10.93 -25.57
CA LYS A 565 -11.22 -9.93 -24.99
C LYS A 565 -10.66 -10.43 -23.64
N PRO A 566 -9.34 -10.41 -23.41
CA PRO A 566 -8.79 -10.62 -22.08
C PRO A 566 -9.06 -9.39 -21.20
N VAL A 567 -9.43 -9.63 -19.94
CA VAL A 567 -9.73 -8.59 -18.94
C VAL A 567 -9.09 -8.96 -17.61
N THR A 568 -8.55 -7.98 -16.90
CA THR A 568 -8.02 -8.16 -15.54
C THR A 568 -8.97 -7.53 -14.54
N ILE A 569 -9.29 -8.26 -13.48
CA ILE A 569 -10.19 -7.83 -12.41
C ILE A 569 -9.39 -7.75 -11.12
N PHE A 570 -9.31 -6.57 -10.51
CA PHE A 570 -8.61 -6.33 -9.24
C PHE A 570 -9.34 -5.34 -8.32
N SER A 571 -10.42 -4.73 -8.82
CA SER A 571 -11.36 -3.84 -8.15
C SER A 571 -12.71 -3.91 -8.87
N ASP A 572 -13.71 -3.20 -8.34
CA ASP A 572 -14.92 -2.89 -9.09
C ASP A 572 -14.52 -2.19 -10.40
N ASN A 573 -15.12 -2.62 -11.51
CA ASN A 573 -14.73 -2.17 -12.83
C ASN A 573 -15.88 -2.11 -13.83
N HIS A 574 -15.71 -1.26 -14.84
CA HIS A 574 -16.70 -1.01 -15.88
C HIS A 574 -16.07 -1.17 -17.26
N HIS A 575 -16.58 -2.11 -18.07
CA HIS A 575 -16.05 -2.45 -19.38
C HIS A 575 -17.07 -2.12 -20.47
N ARG A 576 -16.70 -1.24 -21.40
CA ARG A 576 -17.46 -0.99 -22.63
C ARG A 576 -16.85 -1.80 -23.78
N ILE A 577 -17.57 -2.82 -24.23
CA ILE A 577 -17.08 -3.76 -25.25
C ILE A 577 -17.88 -3.61 -26.53
N VAL A 578 -17.19 -3.30 -27.63
CA VAL A 578 -17.78 -3.27 -28.95
C VAL A 578 -17.59 -4.63 -29.62
N THR A 579 -18.67 -5.18 -30.16
CA THR A 579 -18.69 -6.52 -30.78
C THR A 579 -18.72 -6.45 -32.29
N MET A 580 -18.39 -7.57 -32.94
CA MET A 580 -18.48 -7.72 -34.40
C MET A 580 -19.92 -7.90 -34.92
N LYS A 581 -20.93 -7.89 -34.03
CA LYS A 581 -22.34 -8.01 -34.42
C LYS A 581 -22.77 -6.74 -35.15
N ASP A 582 -23.37 -6.88 -36.32
CA ASP A 582 -23.93 -5.76 -37.07
C ASP A 582 -25.30 -5.32 -36.55
N SER A 583 -25.61 -4.03 -36.68
CA SER A 583 -26.93 -3.48 -36.42
C SER A 583 -27.86 -3.58 -37.63
N MET A 584 -29.11 -3.94 -37.38
CA MET A 584 -30.17 -3.92 -38.41
C MET A 584 -30.57 -2.50 -38.82
N LEU A 585 -30.40 -1.50 -37.94
CA LEU A 585 -30.87 -0.13 -38.18
C LEU A 585 -30.10 0.56 -39.34
N PRO A 586 -28.76 0.60 -39.36
CA PRO A 586 -27.99 1.10 -40.50
C PRO A 586 -28.26 0.31 -41.77
N TYR A 587 -28.40 -1.02 -41.68
CA TYR A 587 -28.71 -1.86 -42.83
C TYR A 587 -30.03 -1.47 -43.51
N LEU A 588 -31.10 -1.28 -42.73
CA LEU A 588 -32.37 -0.77 -43.24
C LEU A 588 -32.22 0.65 -43.82
N GLY A 589 -31.44 1.50 -43.15
CA GLY A 589 -31.14 2.85 -43.62
C GLY A 589 -30.38 2.88 -44.95
N TYR A 590 -29.45 1.94 -45.19
CA TYR A 590 -28.77 1.76 -46.47
C TYR A 590 -29.77 1.37 -47.58
N ILE A 591 -30.67 0.42 -47.30
CA ILE A 591 -31.72 0.02 -48.25
C ILE A 591 -32.62 1.21 -48.61
N ILE A 592 -33.07 1.98 -47.60
CA ILE A 592 -33.89 3.18 -47.82
C ILE A 592 -33.12 4.20 -48.65
N SER A 593 -31.85 4.44 -48.34
CA SER A 593 -30.99 5.38 -49.08
C SER A 593 -30.86 5.00 -50.56
N ILE A 594 -30.54 3.73 -50.83
CA ILE A 594 -30.41 3.20 -52.20
C ILE A 594 -31.76 3.25 -52.92
N SER A 595 -32.85 2.94 -52.24
CA SER A 595 -34.22 3.03 -52.80
C SER A 595 -34.58 4.47 -53.17
N LEU A 596 -34.27 5.46 -52.32
CA LEU A 596 -34.48 6.89 -52.62
C LEU A 596 -33.67 7.35 -53.83
N ILE A 597 -32.41 6.91 -53.94
CA ILE A 597 -31.55 7.20 -55.09
C ILE A 597 -32.12 6.55 -56.37
N GLY A 598 -32.54 5.29 -56.30
CA GLY A 598 -33.15 4.60 -57.44
C GLY A 598 -34.47 5.24 -57.89
N PHE A 599 -35.32 5.62 -56.95
CA PHE A 599 -36.59 6.30 -57.23
C PHE A 599 -36.37 7.71 -57.79
N SER A 600 -35.33 8.41 -57.34
CA SER A 600 -34.87 9.66 -57.93
C SER A 600 -34.52 9.48 -59.42
N VAL A 601 -33.64 8.52 -59.74
CA VAL A 601 -33.23 8.24 -61.12
C VAL A 601 -34.46 7.91 -61.98
N PHE A 602 -35.38 7.10 -61.45
CA PHE A 602 -36.63 6.78 -62.13
C PHE A 602 -37.48 8.03 -62.42
N ILE A 603 -37.67 8.92 -61.44
CA ILE A 603 -38.44 10.16 -61.62
C ILE A 603 -37.78 11.10 -62.64
N VAL A 604 -36.45 11.24 -62.60
CA VAL A 604 -35.70 12.08 -63.53
C VAL A 604 -35.81 11.55 -64.96
N LEU A 605 -35.55 10.26 -65.16
CA LEU A 605 -35.48 9.64 -66.49
C LEU A 605 -36.85 9.39 -67.10
N PHE A 606 -37.84 8.92 -66.34
CA PHE A 606 -39.14 8.48 -66.88
C PHE A 606 -40.28 9.47 -66.67
N ARG A 607 -40.24 10.30 -65.62
CA ARG A 607 -41.30 11.27 -65.33
C ARG A 607 -40.90 12.72 -65.66
N HIS A 608 -39.63 12.96 -65.98
CA HIS A 608 -39.07 14.29 -66.29
C HIS A 608 -39.34 15.34 -65.19
N HIS A 609 -39.58 14.92 -63.95
CA HIS A 609 -39.71 15.81 -62.79
C HIS A 609 -38.35 16.00 -62.13
N TYR A 610 -37.44 16.66 -62.85
CA TYR A 610 -36.03 16.83 -62.48
C TYR A 610 -35.82 17.33 -61.03
N PHE A 611 -36.62 18.29 -60.58
CA PHE A 611 -36.46 18.87 -59.24
C PHE A 611 -36.85 17.90 -58.11
N GLN A 612 -37.96 17.17 -58.24
CA GLN A 612 -38.39 16.17 -57.24
C GLN A 612 -37.42 14.99 -57.20
N GLY A 613 -36.93 14.56 -58.36
CA GLY A 613 -35.87 13.57 -58.45
C GLY A 613 -34.60 14.03 -57.73
N LEU A 614 -34.12 15.24 -58.00
CA LEU A 614 -32.95 15.79 -57.30
C LEU A 614 -33.15 15.88 -55.78
N LEU A 615 -34.33 16.27 -55.28
CA LEU A 615 -34.60 16.30 -53.84
C LEU A 615 -34.50 14.91 -53.20
N LEU A 616 -35.05 13.88 -53.87
CA LEU A 616 -34.93 12.49 -53.43
C LEU A 616 -33.50 11.97 -53.52
N LEU A 617 -32.73 12.41 -54.52
CA LEU A 617 -31.31 12.11 -54.63
C LEU A 617 -30.55 12.67 -53.43
N PHE A 618 -30.77 13.96 -53.11
CA PHE A 618 -30.15 14.61 -51.95
C PHE A 618 -30.56 13.93 -50.64
N ALA A 619 -31.84 13.59 -50.47
CA ALA A 619 -32.31 12.86 -49.29
C ALA A 619 -31.60 11.52 -49.13
N GLY A 620 -31.52 10.73 -50.22
CA GLY A 620 -30.86 9.44 -50.23
C GLY A 620 -29.35 9.54 -49.99
N LEU A 621 -28.67 10.54 -50.57
CA LEU A 621 -27.24 10.78 -50.35
C LEU A 621 -26.92 11.27 -48.93
N ILE A 622 -27.75 12.13 -48.34
CA ILE A 622 -27.57 12.60 -46.96
C ILE A 622 -27.78 11.45 -45.98
N LEU A 623 -28.83 10.63 -46.18
CA LEU A 623 -29.07 9.46 -45.34
C LEU A 623 -27.93 8.44 -45.48
N LEU A 624 -27.46 8.17 -46.71
CA LEU A 624 -26.32 7.30 -46.97
C LEU A 624 -25.07 7.82 -46.27
N SER A 625 -24.81 9.12 -46.38
CA SER A 625 -23.66 9.77 -45.79
C SER A 625 -23.71 9.77 -44.26
N ALA A 626 -24.87 9.97 -43.64
CA ALA A 626 -25.01 9.92 -42.18
C ALA A 626 -24.76 8.51 -41.60
N LEU A 627 -25.11 7.46 -42.35
CA LEU A 627 -24.96 6.07 -41.91
C LEU A 627 -23.60 5.45 -42.27
N SER A 628 -22.91 6.02 -43.27
CA SER A 628 -21.61 5.52 -43.72
C SER A 628 -20.47 6.01 -42.82
N PRO A 629 -19.37 5.25 -42.67
CA PRO A 629 -18.16 5.76 -42.05
C PRO A 629 -17.60 6.94 -42.85
N TRP A 630 -17.30 8.05 -42.17
CA TRP A 630 -16.72 9.25 -42.78
C TRP A 630 -15.20 9.23 -42.84
N TRP A 631 -14.59 8.45 -41.95
CA TRP A 631 -13.17 8.20 -41.93
C TRP A 631 -12.93 6.72 -41.65
N TYR A 632 -11.95 6.15 -42.34
CA TYR A 632 -11.61 4.74 -42.29
C TYR A 632 -10.10 4.58 -42.32
N PHE A 633 -9.59 3.81 -41.38
CA PHE A 633 -8.19 3.43 -41.30
C PHE A 633 -8.12 1.91 -41.12
N ALA A 634 -7.22 1.24 -41.83
CA ALA A 634 -7.01 -0.19 -41.69
C ALA A 634 -5.53 -0.55 -41.81
N GLY A 635 -5.11 -1.54 -41.02
CA GLY A 635 -3.77 -2.09 -41.02
C GLY A 635 -3.80 -3.60 -40.79
N GLU A 636 -2.82 -4.30 -41.34
CA GLU A 636 -2.68 -5.75 -41.21
C GLU A 636 -1.20 -6.09 -40.97
N ASN A 637 -0.93 -6.98 -40.02
CA ASN A 637 0.39 -7.53 -39.76
C ASN A 637 0.27 -8.98 -39.30
N GLY A 638 0.57 -9.92 -40.21
CA GLY A 638 0.35 -11.35 -39.96
C GLY A 638 -1.13 -11.65 -39.72
N ASP A 639 -1.45 -12.32 -38.62
CA ASP A 639 -2.83 -12.67 -38.25
C ASP A 639 -3.58 -11.55 -37.50
N ILE A 640 -2.96 -10.39 -37.33
CA ILE A 640 -3.55 -9.23 -36.64
C ILE A 640 -4.05 -8.24 -37.68
N THR A 641 -5.35 -7.95 -37.63
CA THR A 641 -5.99 -6.90 -38.42
C THR A 641 -6.58 -5.85 -37.49
N VAL A 642 -6.39 -4.59 -37.84
CA VAL A 642 -6.93 -3.44 -37.12
C VAL A 642 -7.73 -2.59 -38.10
N GLU A 643 -8.99 -2.29 -37.77
CA GLU A 643 -9.86 -1.40 -38.55
C GLU A 643 -10.44 -0.31 -37.65
N THR A 644 -10.20 0.96 -37.96
CA THR A 644 -10.78 2.09 -37.25
C THR A 644 -11.78 2.83 -38.14
N ARG A 645 -12.96 3.12 -37.60
CA ARG A 645 -14.07 3.77 -38.29
C ARG A 645 -14.58 4.96 -37.50
N LEU A 646 -14.79 6.09 -38.18
CA LEU A 646 -15.49 7.24 -37.62
C LEU A 646 -16.90 7.32 -38.18
N HIS A 647 -17.88 7.26 -37.30
CA HIS A 647 -19.30 7.37 -37.63
C HIS A 647 -19.84 8.76 -37.26
N LEU A 648 -20.81 9.27 -38.04
CA LEU A 648 -21.58 10.46 -37.64
C LEU A 648 -22.78 10.09 -36.77
N LEU A 649 -23.37 8.92 -36.99
CA LEU A 649 -24.56 8.47 -36.30
C LEU A 649 -24.40 7.02 -35.81
N PRO A 650 -24.20 6.79 -34.50
CA PRO A 650 -23.83 7.79 -33.49
C PRO A 650 -22.45 8.42 -33.76
N THR A 651 -22.20 9.63 -33.24
CA THR A 651 -20.90 10.33 -33.41
C THR A 651 -19.85 9.66 -32.54
N GLN A 652 -19.16 8.66 -33.09
CA GLN A 652 -18.20 7.82 -32.36
C GLN A 652 -17.09 7.33 -33.28
N MET A 653 -15.92 7.11 -32.69
CA MET A 653 -14.75 6.53 -33.34
C MET A 653 -14.47 5.17 -32.72
N ILE A 654 -14.50 4.12 -33.54
CA ILE A 654 -14.40 2.73 -33.07
C ILE A 654 -13.24 2.04 -33.77
N SER A 655 -12.33 1.47 -33.00
CA SER A 655 -11.31 0.53 -33.49
C SER A 655 -11.80 -0.89 -33.35
N PHE A 656 -11.46 -1.77 -34.27
CA PHE A 656 -11.65 -3.20 -34.18
C PHE A 656 -10.32 -3.90 -34.35
N ILE A 657 -9.99 -4.78 -33.42
CA ILE A 657 -8.83 -5.66 -33.52
C ILE A 657 -9.33 -7.08 -33.67
N SER A 658 -8.78 -7.77 -34.64
CA SER A 658 -8.98 -9.20 -34.83
C SER A 658 -7.62 -9.88 -34.87
N SER A 659 -7.38 -10.71 -33.88
CA SER A 659 -6.26 -11.63 -33.71
C SER A 659 -6.80 -13.00 -33.25
N PRO A 660 -5.99 -14.07 -33.25
CA PRO A 660 -6.43 -15.40 -32.79
C PRO A 660 -6.98 -15.39 -31.34
N ASP A 661 -6.44 -14.52 -30.49
CA ASP A 661 -6.79 -14.47 -29.07
C ASP A 661 -7.73 -13.32 -28.71
N THR A 662 -7.81 -12.28 -29.54
CA THR A 662 -8.65 -11.11 -29.29
C THR A 662 -9.45 -10.73 -30.53
N VAL A 663 -10.77 -10.69 -30.40
CA VAL A 663 -11.69 -10.19 -31.41
C VAL A 663 -12.60 -9.20 -30.70
N SER A 664 -12.29 -7.91 -30.73
CA SER A 664 -13.07 -6.91 -30.01
C SER A 664 -12.91 -5.55 -30.66
N GLY A 665 -13.90 -4.68 -30.46
CA GLY A 665 -13.76 -3.27 -30.72
C GLY A 665 -13.70 -2.43 -29.46
N GLU A 666 -13.15 -1.24 -29.60
CA GLU A 666 -12.88 -0.26 -28.55
C GLU A 666 -13.26 1.14 -29.05
N PHE A 667 -13.77 1.97 -28.14
CA PHE A 667 -14.07 3.37 -28.43
C PHE A 667 -12.80 4.20 -28.29
N TYR A 668 -12.46 4.99 -29.31
CA TYR A 668 -11.44 6.01 -29.19
C TYR A 668 -12.01 7.28 -28.57
N MET A 669 -11.25 7.88 -27.66
CA MET A 669 -11.63 9.10 -26.95
C MET A 669 -11.30 10.32 -27.79
N LEU A 670 -12.31 10.86 -28.45
CA LEU A 670 -12.17 12.12 -29.16
C LEU A 670 -12.23 13.31 -28.19
N PRO A 671 -11.34 14.32 -28.33
CA PRO A 671 -11.48 15.58 -27.61
C PRO A 671 -12.88 16.18 -27.81
N THR A 672 -13.43 16.82 -26.77
CA THR A 672 -14.78 17.41 -26.82
C THR A 672 -14.94 18.36 -28.01
N GLU A 673 -13.89 19.11 -28.37
CA GLU A 673 -13.86 20.02 -29.51
C GLU A 673 -14.00 19.26 -30.85
N ALA A 674 -13.40 18.07 -30.95
CA ALA A 674 -13.51 17.23 -32.14
C ALA A 674 -14.93 16.64 -32.27
N ILE A 675 -15.51 16.18 -31.16
CA ILE A 675 -16.90 15.70 -31.11
C ILE A 675 -17.86 16.82 -31.57
N LEU A 676 -17.74 18.02 -30.99
CA LEU A 676 -18.55 19.18 -31.38
C LEU A 676 -18.41 19.53 -32.87
N GLY A 677 -17.20 19.40 -33.42
CA GLY A 677 -16.96 19.61 -34.85
C GLY A 677 -17.68 18.59 -35.73
N ILE A 678 -17.67 17.31 -35.34
CA ILE A 678 -18.31 16.21 -36.06
C ILE A 678 -19.83 16.28 -35.94
N GLU A 679 -20.36 16.56 -34.74
CA GLU A 679 -21.79 16.80 -34.52
C GLU A 679 -22.27 18.04 -35.28
N GLY A 680 -21.47 19.11 -35.30
CA GLY A 680 -21.74 20.30 -36.11
C GLY A 680 -21.87 19.99 -37.59
N LEU A 681 -21.06 19.06 -38.11
CA LEU A 681 -21.16 18.57 -39.48
C LEU A 681 -22.48 17.80 -39.70
N LEU A 682 -22.88 16.91 -38.78
CA LEU A 682 -24.16 16.22 -38.85
C LEU A 682 -25.35 17.19 -38.85
N ILE A 683 -25.34 18.17 -37.95
CA ILE A 683 -26.36 19.23 -37.86
C ILE A 683 -26.39 20.05 -39.15
N SER A 684 -25.23 20.36 -39.73
CA SER A 684 -25.12 21.06 -41.01
C SER A 684 -25.78 20.25 -42.13
N LEU A 685 -25.51 18.94 -42.24
CA LEU A 685 -26.12 18.05 -43.23
C LEU A 685 -27.65 18.03 -43.12
N ILE A 686 -28.17 17.86 -41.89
CA ILE A 686 -29.61 17.88 -41.62
C ILE A 686 -30.20 19.25 -41.98
N SER A 687 -29.53 20.33 -41.59
CA SER A 687 -29.97 21.71 -41.89
C SER A 687 -30.01 21.97 -43.39
N SER A 688 -29.01 21.51 -44.14
CA SER A 688 -29.00 21.59 -45.60
C SER A 688 -30.17 20.83 -46.21
N PHE A 689 -30.49 19.62 -45.74
CA PHE A 689 -31.68 18.90 -46.17
C PHE A 689 -32.96 19.71 -45.90
N CYS A 690 -33.12 20.24 -44.68
CA CYS A 690 -34.27 21.05 -44.31
C CYS A 690 -34.40 22.31 -45.19
N ILE A 691 -33.29 23.01 -45.45
CA ILE A 691 -33.28 24.18 -46.34
C ILE A 691 -33.71 23.77 -47.75
N LEU A 692 -33.13 22.70 -48.32
CA LEU A 692 -33.51 22.21 -49.65
C LEU A 692 -35.00 21.84 -49.72
N PHE A 693 -35.53 21.22 -48.67
CA PHE A 693 -36.94 20.82 -48.57
C PHE A 693 -37.89 22.01 -48.42
N PHE A 694 -37.69 22.90 -47.43
CA PHE A 694 -38.57 24.04 -47.18
C PHE A 694 -38.60 25.04 -48.33
N MET A 695 -37.49 25.14 -49.06
CA MET A 695 -37.37 25.98 -50.24
C MET A 695 -38.31 25.58 -51.39
N GLN A 696 -38.91 24.40 -51.34
CA GLN A 696 -39.97 23.97 -52.26
C GLN A 696 -41.26 24.78 -52.06
N PHE A 697 -41.56 25.22 -50.84
CA PHE A 697 -42.79 25.92 -50.50
C PHE A 697 -42.71 27.43 -50.69
N ILE A 698 -41.51 27.97 -50.92
CA ILE A 698 -41.29 29.41 -51.12
C ILE A 698 -41.63 29.80 -52.57
N ASN A 699 -42.52 30.79 -52.70
CA ASN A 699 -42.99 31.29 -53.98
C ASN A 699 -41.82 31.81 -54.87
N LYS A 700 -41.88 31.52 -56.17
CA LYS A 700 -40.89 31.92 -57.19
C LYS A 700 -40.61 33.43 -57.23
N LYS A 701 -41.52 34.27 -56.74
CA LYS A 701 -41.33 35.73 -56.60
C LYS A 701 -40.11 36.11 -55.72
N TYR A 702 -39.69 35.22 -54.80
CA TYR A 702 -38.55 35.44 -53.90
C TYR A 702 -37.24 34.80 -54.39
N LEU A 703 -36.96 34.88 -55.70
CA LEU A 703 -35.80 34.25 -56.34
C LEU A 703 -34.46 34.62 -55.68
N LYS A 704 -34.27 35.89 -55.27
CA LYS A 704 -33.03 36.36 -54.62
C LYS A 704 -32.79 35.69 -53.28
N ILE A 705 -33.83 35.56 -52.45
CA ILE A 705 -33.75 34.87 -51.15
C ILE A 705 -33.44 33.40 -51.37
N ARG A 706 -34.05 32.79 -52.40
CA ARG A 706 -33.82 31.39 -52.76
C ARG A 706 -32.36 31.14 -53.17
N CYS A 707 -31.82 31.94 -54.09
CA CYS A 707 -30.41 31.84 -54.48
C CYS A 707 -29.46 32.10 -53.30
N GLY A 708 -29.79 33.05 -52.43
CA GLY A 708 -29.02 33.35 -51.21
C GLY A 708 -28.96 32.16 -50.24
N LEU A 709 -30.08 31.48 -49.99
CA LEU A 709 -30.12 30.31 -49.11
C LEU A 709 -29.41 29.08 -49.70
N TYR A 710 -29.52 28.84 -51.01
CA TYR A 710 -28.76 27.74 -51.64
C TYR A 710 -27.25 27.99 -51.60
N SER A 711 -26.81 29.20 -51.96
CA SER A 711 -25.38 29.57 -51.90
C SER A 711 -24.85 29.57 -50.47
N GLY A 712 -25.63 30.07 -49.51
CA GLY A 712 -25.30 30.01 -48.09
C GLY A 712 -25.18 28.58 -47.57
N SER A 713 -26.10 27.69 -47.92
CA SER A 713 -26.04 26.27 -47.54
C SER A 713 -24.80 25.57 -48.12
N ILE A 714 -24.45 25.86 -49.38
CA ILE A 714 -23.24 25.28 -50.02
C ILE A 714 -21.98 25.81 -49.34
N ALA A 715 -21.90 27.12 -49.10
CA ALA A 715 -20.77 27.74 -48.42
C ALA A 715 -20.58 27.19 -47.00
N LEU A 716 -21.68 26.97 -46.27
CA LEU A 716 -21.68 26.37 -44.95
C LEU A 716 -21.16 24.92 -44.98
N GLN A 717 -21.61 24.11 -45.95
CA GLN A 717 -21.13 22.74 -46.10
C GLN A 717 -19.65 22.66 -46.45
N ILE A 718 -19.17 23.54 -47.33
CA ILE A 718 -17.74 23.63 -47.66
C ILE A 718 -16.93 24.00 -46.40
N LEU A 719 -17.43 24.94 -45.60
CA LEU A 719 -16.77 25.35 -44.36
C LEU A 719 -16.68 24.20 -43.36
N PHE A 720 -17.77 23.48 -43.11
CA PHE A 720 -17.77 22.31 -42.21
C PHE A 720 -16.91 21.16 -42.73
N PHE A 721 -16.89 20.93 -44.04
CA PHE A 721 -16.01 19.92 -44.64
C PHE A 721 -14.53 20.27 -44.48
N ILE A 722 -14.15 21.54 -44.71
CA ILE A 722 -12.78 22.01 -44.46
C ILE A 722 -12.43 21.89 -42.97
N GLY A 723 -13.35 22.28 -42.09
CA GLY A 723 -13.17 22.13 -40.64
C GLY A 723 -12.97 20.68 -40.22
N PHE A 724 -13.76 19.76 -40.77
CA PHE A 724 -13.63 18.32 -40.55
C PHE A 724 -12.26 17.80 -41.00
N LEU A 725 -11.82 18.14 -42.22
CA LEU A 725 -10.51 17.74 -42.72
C LEU A 725 -9.37 18.28 -41.84
N PHE A 726 -9.51 19.51 -41.34
CA PHE A 726 -8.54 20.08 -40.41
C PHE A 726 -8.51 19.30 -39.08
N ILE A 727 -9.66 19.04 -38.46
CA ILE A 727 -9.76 18.30 -37.19
C ILE A 727 -9.17 16.90 -37.32
N ILE A 728 -9.59 16.14 -38.33
CA ILE A 728 -9.06 14.79 -38.58
C ILE A 728 -7.57 14.85 -38.88
N SER A 729 -7.10 15.87 -39.60
CA SER A 729 -5.67 16.04 -39.84
C SER A 729 -4.88 16.30 -38.58
N GLN A 730 -5.40 17.08 -37.62
CA GLN A 730 -4.69 17.29 -36.35
C GLN A 730 -4.65 16.01 -35.51
N LEU A 731 -5.78 15.28 -35.41
CA LEU A 731 -5.86 14.02 -34.67
C LEU A 731 -4.89 12.97 -35.23
N THR A 732 -4.88 12.81 -36.55
CA THR A 732 -4.05 11.81 -37.22
C THR A 732 -2.57 12.17 -37.25
N VAL A 733 -2.19 13.46 -37.27
CA VAL A 733 -0.78 13.87 -37.19
C VAL A 733 -0.18 13.56 -35.80
N LEU A 734 -0.96 13.71 -34.74
CA LEU A 734 -0.49 13.41 -33.38
C LEU A 734 -0.31 11.91 -33.12
N GLY A 735 -1.15 11.07 -33.74
CA GLY A 735 -1.11 9.63 -33.58
C GLY A 735 -0.29 8.90 -34.64
N VAL A 736 -0.70 9.02 -35.90
CA VAL A 736 -0.21 8.23 -37.05
C VAL A 736 0.74 9.05 -37.96
N GLY A 737 0.94 10.34 -37.68
CA GLY A 737 1.86 11.23 -38.38
C GLY A 737 1.32 11.85 -39.68
N SER A 738 0.27 11.27 -40.28
CA SER A 738 -0.37 11.83 -41.48
C SER A 738 -1.86 11.48 -41.56
N SER A 739 -2.65 12.34 -42.22
CA SER A 739 -4.08 12.15 -42.45
C SER A 739 -4.42 11.30 -43.68
N VAL A 740 -3.46 11.15 -44.58
CA VAL A 740 -3.55 10.37 -45.82
C VAL A 740 -2.18 9.75 -46.07
N GLY A 741 -2.10 8.43 -46.11
CA GLY A 741 -0.85 7.71 -46.35
C GLY A 741 -0.91 6.26 -45.93
N SER A 742 0.20 5.55 -46.13
CA SER A 742 0.44 4.21 -45.59
C SER A 742 1.66 4.28 -44.66
N GLY A 743 1.56 3.70 -43.47
CA GLY A 743 2.62 3.68 -42.47
C GLY A 743 2.51 2.46 -41.57
N THR A 744 3.51 2.25 -40.73
CA THR A 744 3.50 1.22 -39.69
C THR A 744 3.07 1.84 -38.37
N ILE A 745 2.10 1.24 -37.69
CA ILE A 745 1.69 1.59 -36.34
C ILE A 745 2.04 0.40 -35.45
N GLN A 746 2.77 0.62 -34.35
CA GLN A 746 2.85 -0.42 -33.32
C GLN A 746 1.53 -0.46 -32.55
N TYR A 747 0.86 -1.59 -32.66
CA TYR A 747 -0.28 -1.92 -31.81
C TYR A 747 0.21 -2.80 -30.67
N THR A 748 -0.05 -2.40 -29.42
CA THR A 748 0.22 -3.27 -28.26
C THR A 748 -0.94 -4.26 -28.19
N ALA A 749 -0.74 -5.46 -28.77
CA ALA A 749 -1.67 -6.56 -28.52
C ALA A 749 -1.60 -6.90 -27.02
N LEU A 750 -2.77 -6.95 -26.37
CA LEU A 750 -2.96 -7.25 -24.95
C LEU A 750 -1.95 -8.28 -24.42
N ASP A 751 -1.45 -8.04 -23.22
CA ASP A 751 -0.60 -8.96 -22.45
C ASP A 751 -1.04 -10.40 -22.71
N THR A 752 -0.30 -11.09 -23.59
CA THR A 752 -0.46 -12.52 -23.78
C THR A 752 -0.28 -13.16 -22.41
N LEU A 753 -1.22 -14.02 -22.02
CA LEU A 753 -1.15 -14.84 -20.82
C LEU A 753 0.12 -15.73 -20.87
N SER A 754 1.28 -15.15 -20.58
CA SER A 754 2.48 -15.91 -20.26
C SER A 754 2.41 -16.23 -18.78
N SER A 755 2.17 -17.52 -18.54
CA SER A 755 2.18 -18.26 -17.26
C SER A 755 3.19 -17.78 -16.24
#